data_AF-A0A6B1EEF8-F1
#
_entry.id   AF-A0A6B1EEF8-F1
#
_cell.length_a   1.000
_cell.length_b   1.000
_cell.length_c   1.000
_cell.angle_alpha   90.00
_cell.angle_beta   90.00
_cell.angle_gamma   90.00
#
_symmetry.space_group_name_H-M   'P 1'
#
loop_
_entity.id
_entity.type
_entity.pdbx_description
1 polymer ?
#
loop_
_entity_poly.entity_id
_entity_poly.type
_entity_poly.pdbx_seq_one_letter_code
_entity_poly.pdbx_strand_id
1 'polypeptide(L)'
;MSALVASLFAVGAAPAAALDEDSMPNAAAATSACVGDANNDMMFSDVSEMNALRAEINCLAYYGVTIGYGDGNFGPNDDVTRAQMVLFMERAAAVAGADAEAVVGDFAMSGSDPVTRADMALLIARLLVASTNDESPINVTNNDDGTFAVEGVDEPDFFADARRALNRVSDSAVSALYELGVAQGTGMGYFSPARSVSRAEMAAFITRALGHTSARPGGVTIQSDGPGEVIISVRDINFQPVANAPVDVFSARADQVDEAFDMGSCYMPRLAAVGGNAKLCEIDALDAITGLDGNYDPGAITVNTQAGGTTVWAWTGDSGDKVEDGGEGLASVNLTETSPVTADSAKVTTDIPTGVTRQAFGSTVTVTIQLVGDDDADAVADEGGNSYTVVIRRDTDTNVETDGAADAVTAGANVETHVLKVDASGKATFTITANDPDPTDKNNPNGAPSADPVVPNTIDRVRVTYTVSATTGGQAVDDEISSTTSGAQTITFSDARGVVTGASLKPAASFLTAPTSGAAANVVTVTVVDQYGKPVRGHLVQLSSNHSTNPPADADTSTFPVARRTDSSGTVRIGYSHTGTGSVESLDANTSVTNADDTITLTLIPGGEADFYWATPASTAAHLTTLATTAVVRVSDADSKTLVIGGDATTTPLIVRYDGNDQFAVGESGSEALTDMAGFEAALAKDKDNNDTVAVTSLDPTDAGDVARFVLTTVADT
;
A
#
# COMPACT_ATOMS: atom_id res chain seq x y z
N MET A 1 -2.75 -34.85 -39.01
CA MET A 1 -3.86 -35.22 -38.11
C MET A 1 -3.40 -34.87 -36.71
N SER A 2 -3.53 -33.61 -36.32
CA SER A 2 -4.72 -32.94 -35.75
C SER A 2 -4.58 -32.92 -34.23
N ALA A 3 -4.33 -31.70 -33.75
CA ALA A 3 -4.14 -31.32 -32.36
C ALA A 3 -5.46 -31.39 -31.58
N LEU A 4 -5.34 -31.72 -30.29
CA LEU A 4 -6.41 -31.63 -29.31
C LEU A 4 -6.31 -30.25 -28.62
N VAL A 5 -7.33 -29.41 -28.79
CA VAL A 5 -7.47 -28.10 -28.16
C VAL A 5 -8.16 -28.31 -26.80
N ALA A 6 -7.51 -27.88 -25.72
CA ALA A 6 -8.12 -27.70 -24.42
C ALA A 6 -8.67 -26.26 -24.33
N SER A 7 -9.98 -26.11 -24.18
CA SER A 7 -10.62 -24.81 -23.93
C SER A 7 -10.75 -24.58 -22.43
N LEU A 8 -9.95 -23.63 -21.94
CA LEU A 8 -10.02 -22.99 -20.64
C LEU A 8 -11.11 -21.91 -20.70
N PHE A 9 -12.21 -22.07 -19.97
CA PHE A 9 -13.18 -20.99 -19.76
C PHE A 9 -12.71 -20.13 -18.59
N ALA A 10 -11.90 -19.12 -18.90
CA ALA A 10 -11.71 -17.95 -18.05
C ALA A 10 -12.95 -17.05 -18.24
N VAL A 11 -13.82 -16.97 -17.23
CA VAL A 11 -14.76 -15.85 -17.12
C VAL A 11 -13.96 -14.70 -16.53
N GLY A 12 -13.74 -13.67 -17.34
CA GLY A 12 -12.89 -12.54 -17.01
C GLY A 12 -13.43 -11.78 -15.80
N ALA A 13 -12.53 -11.52 -14.85
CA ALA A 13 -12.42 -10.17 -14.33
C ALA A 13 -12.34 -9.23 -15.54
N ALA A 14 -13.41 -8.47 -15.78
CA ALA A 14 -13.27 -7.32 -16.64
C ALA A 14 -12.25 -6.39 -15.99
N PRO A 15 -11.32 -5.79 -16.75
CA PRO A 15 -10.65 -4.61 -16.23
C PRO A 15 -11.77 -3.62 -15.91
N ALA A 16 -11.72 -3.01 -14.73
CA ALA A 16 -12.42 -1.78 -14.47
C ALA A 16 -12.01 -0.80 -15.57
N ALA A 17 -12.81 -0.73 -16.63
CA ALA A 17 -12.86 0.48 -17.43
C ALA A 17 -13.30 1.54 -16.42
N ALA A 18 -12.43 2.49 -16.14
CA ALA A 18 -12.75 3.66 -15.34
C ALA A 18 -14.09 4.19 -15.85
N LEU A 19 -15.14 3.93 -15.06
CA LEU A 19 -16.35 4.70 -15.17
C LEU A 19 -15.93 6.11 -14.74
N ASP A 20 -16.33 7.11 -15.51
CA ASP A 20 -16.13 8.53 -15.19
C ASP A 20 -16.45 8.78 -13.71
N GLU A 21 -15.75 9.69 -13.01
CA GLU A 21 -16.02 9.98 -11.59
C GLU A 21 -17.49 10.41 -11.38
N ASP A 22 -18.14 10.94 -12.41
CA ASP A 22 -19.59 11.21 -12.50
C ASP A 22 -20.49 9.94 -12.46
N SER A 23 -19.91 8.73 -12.38
CA SER A 23 -20.64 7.45 -12.39
C SER A 23 -20.61 6.71 -11.05
N MET A 24 -20.12 7.32 -9.97
CA MET A 24 -20.16 6.71 -8.63
C MET A 24 -21.47 7.08 -7.90
N PRO A 25 -22.00 6.21 -7.01
CA PRO A 25 -23.18 6.54 -6.21
C PRO A 25 -22.92 7.77 -5.33
N ASN A 26 -23.74 8.80 -5.44
CA ASN A 26 -23.55 10.07 -4.70
C ASN A 26 -23.88 9.97 -3.20
N ALA A 27 -24.62 8.94 -2.80
CA ALA A 27 -25.11 8.75 -1.44
C ALA A 27 -24.95 7.30 -0.99
N ALA A 28 -23.80 6.68 -1.25
CA ALA A 28 -23.51 5.32 -0.79
C ALA A 28 -23.68 5.19 0.72
N ALA A 29 -24.05 3.99 1.19
CA ALA A 29 -24.14 3.75 2.64
C ALA A 29 -22.76 3.93 3.25
N ALA A 30 -22.65 4.79 4.27
CA ALA A 30 -21.42 4.97 5.02
C ALA A 30 -21.08 3.73 5.88
N THR A 31 -22.04 2.81 6.05
CA THR A 31 -21.96 1.69 6.99
C THR A 31 -22.52 0.39 6.41
N SER A 32 -21.99 -0.75 6.89
CA SER A 32 -22.44 -2.09 6.46
C SER A 32 -23.44 -2.68 7.47
N ALA A 33 -24.55 -3.26 7.02
CA ALA A 33 -25.46 -3.96 7.93
C ALA A 33 -24.94 -5.35 8.38
N CYS A 34 -23.83 -5.86 7.84
CA CYS A 34 -23.39 -7.24 8.08
C CYS A 34 -22.26 -7.37 9.10
N VAL A 35 -22.22 -8.52 9.78
CA VAL A 35 -21.17 -8.87 10.76
C VAL A 35 -19.92 -9.38 10.03
N GLY A 36 -18.73 -8.91 10.44
CA GLY A 36 -17.44 -9.38 9.91
C GLY A 36 -17.23 -10.89 10.00
N ASP A 37 -17.63 -11.51 11.11
CA ASP A 37 -17.48 -12.97 11.32
C ASP A 37 -18.50 -13.80 10.52
N ALA A 38 -19.77 -13.36 10.44
CA ALA A 38 -20.82 -14.08 9.71
C ALA A 38 -20.58 -14.11 8.18
N ASN A 39 -19.85 -13.13 7.65
CA ASN A 39 -19.49 -13.09 6.23
C ASN A 39 -18.64 -14.31 5.80
N ASN A 40 -17.93 -14.92 6.76
CA ASN A 40 -17.05 -16.05 6.49
C ASN A 40 -17.67 -17.43 6.80
N ASP A 41 -18.84 -17.47 7.43
CA ASP A 41 -19.50 -18.73 7.80
C ASP A 41 -20.00 -19.53 6.59
N MET A 42 -20.20 -20.83 6.80
CA MET A 42 -20.93 -21.70 5.86
C MET A 42 -22.32 -21.98 6.42
N MET A 43 -23.26 -21.05 6.18
CA MET A 43 -24.66 -21.18 6.63
C MET A 43 -25.47 -22.21 5.81
N PHE A 44 -25.07 -22.47 4.56
CA PHE A 44 -25.77 -23.37 3.63
C PHE A 44 -24.80 -24.26 2.84
N SER A 45 -25.19 -25.50 2.57
CA SER A 45 -24.31 -26.49 1.92
C SER A 45 -24.07 -26.26 0.43
N ASP A 46 -24.93 -25.51 -0.25
CA ASP A 46 -24.86 -25.21 -1.68
C ASP A 46 -24.28 -23.81 -1.98
N VAL A 47 -23.80 -23.10 -0.95
CA VAL A 47 -23.10 -21.81 -1.08
C VAL A 47 -21.62 -22.02 -0.78
N SER A 48 -20.82 -22.19 -1.83
CA SER A 48 -19.36 -22.37 -1.70
C SER A 48 -18.65 -21.09 -1.31
N GLU A 49 -17.44 -21.20 -0.74
CA GLU A 49 -16.53 -20.07 -0.45
C GLU A 49 -16.28 -19.14 -1.66
N MET A 50 -16.29 -19.69 -2.88
CA MET A 50 -16.09 -18.94 -4.13
C MET A 50 -17.35 -18.21 -4.65
N ASN A 51 -18.49 -18.32 -3.95
CA ASN A 51 -19.70 -17.62 -4.37
C ASN A 51 -19.55 -16.12 -4.07
N ALA A 52 -19.65 -15.29 -5.11
CA ALA A 52 -19.47 -13.84 -5.01
C ALA A 52 -20.46 -13.15 -4.06
N LEU A 53 -21.64 -13.74 -3.83
CA LEU A 53 -22.70 -13.20 -2.97
C LEU A 53 -22.84 -13.98 -1.65
N ARG A 54 -21.81 -14.75 -1.28
CA ARG A 54 -21.82 -15.56 -0.05
C ARG A 54 -22.05 -14.70 1.20
N ALA A 55 -21.37 -13.56 1.29
CA ALA A 55 -21.45 -12.68 2.45
C ALA A 55 -22.89 -12.15 2.63
N GLU A 56 -23.53 -11.70 1.56
CA GLU A 56 -24.90 -11.20 1.60
C GLU A 56 -25.93 -12.30 1.92
N ILE A 57 -25.73 -13.52 1.40
CA ILE A 57 -26.58 -14.66 1.75
C ILE A 57 -26.46 -15.01 3.24
N ASN A 58 -25.23 -15.06 3.77
CA ASN A 58 -25.00 -15.33 5.18
C ASN A 58 -25.57 -14.22 6.07
N CYS A 59 -25.43 -12.96 5.66
CA CYS A 59 -25.97 -11.82 6.37
C CYS A 59 -27.50 -11.91 6.50
N LEU A 60 -28.21 -12.26 5.42
CA LEU A 60 -29.65 -12.50 5.52
C LEU A 60 -30.03 -13.71 6.38
N ALA A 61 -29.20 -14.75 6.41
CA ALA A 61 -29.42 -15.90 7.28
C ALA A 61 -29.24 -15.54 8.76
N TYR A 62 -28.21 -14.75 9.07
CA TYR A 62 -27.93 -14.21 10.40
C TYR A 62 -29.11 -13.40 10.94
N TYR A 63 -29.67 -12.51 10.13
CA TYR A 63 -30.87 -11.74 10.48
C TYR A 63 -32.17 -12.57 10.48
N GLY A 64 -32.11 -13.86 10.15
CA GLY A 64 -33.30 -14.73 10.05
C GLY A 64 -34.24 -14.36 8.90
N VAL A 65 -33.81 -13.49 7.98
CA VAL A 65 -34.57 -13.15 6.77
C VAL A 65 -34.75 -14.41 5.91
N THR A 66 -33.72 -15.24 5.80
CA THR A 66 -33.78 -16.53 5.11
C THR A 66 -33.38 -17.71 6.02
N ILE A 67 -34.00 -18.86 5.79
CA ILE A 67 -33.61 -20.15 6.39
C ILE A 67 -33.27 -21.19 5.31
N GLY A 68 -33.07 -20.72 4.07
CA GLY A 68 -32.97 -21.60 2.90
C GLY A 68 -34.28 -22.32 2.60
N TYR A 69 -34.20 -23.51 2.00
CA TYR A 69 -35.34 -24.39 1.77
C TYR A 69 -35.70 -25.27 2.99
N GLY A 70 -34.90 -25.19 4.06
CA GLY A 70 -35.04 -26.04 5.26
C GLY A 70 -34.39 -27.42 5.15
N ASP A 71 -33.78 -27.74 4.01
CA ASP A 71 -32.99 -28.96 3.76
C ASP A 71 -31.47 -28.74 3.89
N GLY A 72 -31.06 -27.54 4.30
CA GLY A 72 -29.66 -27.10 4.36
C GLY A 72 -29.19 -26.32 3.12
N ASN A 73 -30.01 -26.23 2.07
CA ASN A 73 -29.68 -25.50 0.84
C ASN A 73 -30.37 -24.13 0.77
N PHE A 74 -29.71 -23.17 0.14
CA PHE A 74 -30.24 -21.83 -0.13
C PHE A 74 -30.86 -21.69 -1.53
N GLY A 75 -30.30 -22.33 -2.56
CA GLY A 75 -30.68 -22.20 -3.96
C GLY A 75 -30.28 -20.88 -4.60
N PRO A 76 -28.99 -20.48 -4.63
CA PRO A 76 -28.57 -19.13 -5.02
C PRO A 76 -28.98 -18.70 -6.45
N ASN A 77 -29.12 -19.66 -7.37
CA ASN A 77 -29.44 -19.41 -8.78
C ASN A 77 -30.95 -19.52 -9.10
N ASP A 78 -31.78 -19.92 -8.14
CA ASP A 78 -33.21 -20.07 -8.38
C ASP A 78 -33.89 -18.70 -8.43
N ASP A 79 -34.90 -18.56 -9.29
CA ASP A 79 -35.73 -17.36 -9.35
C ASP A 79 -36.59 -17.24 -8.07
N VAL A 80 -36.76 -16.02 -7.58
CA VAL A 80 -37.62 -15.75 -6.43
C VAL A 80 -39.09 -15.66 -6.88
N THR A 81 -39.95 -16.49 -6.32
CA THR A 81 -41.40 -16.39 -6.51
C THR A 81 -41.99 -15.21 -5.76
N ARG A 82 -43.14 -14.69 -6.18
CA ARG A 82 -43.81 -13.57 -5.50
C ARG A 82 -44.04 -13.82 -4.01
N ALA A 83 -44.53 -15.03 -3.68
CA ALA A 83 -44.81 -15.40 -2.29
C ALA A 83 -43.55 -15.47 -1.42
N GLN A 84 -42.43 -15.95 -1.99
CA GLN A 84 -41.15 -15.94 -1.29
C GLN A 84 -40.64 -14.51 -1.08
N MET A 85 -40.76 -13.64 -2.09
CA MET A 85 -40.33 -12.25 -1.98
C MET A 85 -41.09 -11.50 -0.89
N VAL A 86 -42.41 -11.67 -0.80
CA VAL A 86 -43.21 -11.09 0.29
C VAL A 86 -42.67 -11.52 1.65
N LEU A 87 -42.41 -12.82 1.85
CA LEU A 87 -41.87 -13.32 3.11
C LEU A 87 -40.49 -12.74 3.45
N PHE A 88 -39.60 -12.62 2.46
CA PHE A 88 -38.28 -12.03 2.66
C PHE A 88 -38.38 -10.55 3.03
N MET A 89 -39.22 -9.79 2.34
CA MET A 89 -39.40 -8.36 2.59
C MET A 89 -40.13 -8.06 3.90
N GLU A 90 -41.09 -8.89 4.34
CA GLU A 90 -41.72 -8.78 5.66
C GLU A 90 -40.67 -8.93 6.78
N ARG A 91 -39.76 -9.90 6.65
CA ARG A 91 -38.69 -10.12 7.62
C ARG A 91 -37.64 -9.01 7.57
N ALA A 92 -37.26 -8.57 6.37
CA ALA A 92 -36.35 -7.44 6.21
C ALA A 92 -36.93 -6.14 6.80
N ALA A 93 -38.24 -5.90 6.63
CA ALA A 93 -38.93 -4.77 7.25
C ALA A 93 -38.88 -4.85 8.78
N ALA A 94 -39.10 -6.03 9.37
CA ALA A 94 -38.97 -6.21 10.81
C ALA A 94 -37.55 -5.90 11.33
N VAL A 95 -36.51 -6.32 10.59
CA VAL A 95 -35.10 -6.03 10.91
C VAL A 95 -34.80 -4.53 10.80
N ALA A 96 -35.35 -3.86 9.80
CA ALA A 96 -35.18 -2.42 9.59
C ALA A 96 -36.11 -1.55 10.46
N GLY A 97 -36.94 -2.13 11.33
CA GLY A 97 -37.93 -1.40 12.12
C GLY A 97 -39.06 -0.76 11.30
N ALA A 98 -39.27 -1.20 10.06
CA ALA A 98 -40.28 -0.67 9.14
C ALA A 98 -41.62 -1.40 9.25
N ASP A 99 -42.72 -0.71 8.94
CA ASP A 99 -44.04 -1.33 8.80
C ASP A 99 -44.10 -2.18 7.52
N ALA A 100 -44.17 -3.50 7.68
CA ALA A 100 -44.19 -4.44 6.56
C ALA A 100 -45.36 -4.19 5.59
N GLU A 101 -46.53 -3.74 6.08
CA GLU A 101 -47.68 -3.46 5.20
C GLU A 101 -47.37 -2.34 4.20
N ALA A 102 -46.61 -1.32 4.63
CA ALA A 102 -46.17 -0.23 3.77
C ALA A 102 -45.17 -0.70 2.69
N VAL A 103 -44.45 -1.79 2.94
CA VAL A 103 -43.46 -2.37 2.02
C VAL A 103 -44.11 -3.31 1.00
N VAL A 104 -44.92 -4.28 1.45
CA VAL A 104 -45.37 -5.40 0.61
C VAL A 104 -46.87 -5.41 0.26
N GLY A 105 -47.69 -4.54 0.85
CA GLY A 105 -49.16 -4.67 0.84
C GLY A 105 -49.79 -4.80 -0.55
N ASP A 106 -49.43 -3.93 -1.51
CA ASP A 106 -49.94 -3.98 -2.88
C ASP A 106 -49.26 -5.07 -3.75
N PHE A 107 -47.98 -5.31 -3.51
CA PHE A 107 -47.15 -6.26 -4.24
C PHE A 107 -47.61 -7.70 -3.99
N ALA A 108 -48.04 -8.02 -2.76
CA ALA A 108 -48.59 -9.32 -2.41
C ALA A 108 -49.77 -9.73 -3.32
N MET A 109 -50.54 -8.77 -3.82
CA MET A 109 -51.70 -9.01 -4.69
C MET A 109 -51.39 -8.92 -6.19
N SER A 110 -50.48 -8.03 -6.57
CA SER A 110 -50.34 -7.60 -7.97
C SER A 110 -48.94 -7.76 -8.56
N GLY A 111 -47.95 -8.14 -7.76
CA GLY A 111 -46.56 -8.29 -8.18
C GLY A 111 -46.34 -9.37 -9.25
N SER A 112 -45.22 -9.27 -9.98
CA SER A 112 -44.82 -10.28 -10.95
C SER A 112 -44.45 -11.60 -10.27
N ASP A 113 -44.62 -12.71 -11.00
CA ASP A 113 -44.20 -14.04 -10.56
C ASP A 113 -43.63 -14.84 -11.75
N PRO A 114 -42.32 -15.13 -11.81
CA PRO A 114 -41.28 -14.77 -10.82
C PRO A 114 -41.05 -13.25 -10.73
N VAL A 115 -40.44 -12.80 -9.63
CA VAL A 115 -40.24 -11.39 -9.34
C VAL A 115 -39.20 -10.77 -10.28
N THR A 116 -39.51 -9.61 -10.85
CA THR A 116 -38.62 -8.87 -11.75
C THR A 116 -37.69 -7.93 -10.98
N ARG A 117 -36.58 -7.52 -11.60
CA ARG A 117 -35.65 -6.54 -11.01
C ARG A 117 -36.31 -5.19 -10.74
N ALA A 118 -37.26 -4.77 -11.57
CA ALA A 118 -38.02 -3.54 -11.35
C ALA A 118 -38.91 -3.63 -10.11
N ASP A 119 -39.58 -4.77 -9.91
CA ASP A 119 -40.38 -5.02 -8.70
C ASP A 119 -39.50 -5.06 -7.44
N MET A 120 -38.33 -5.69 -7.53
CA MET A 120 -37.35 -5.70 -6.45
C MET A 120 -36.92 -4.28 -6.07
N ALA A 121 -36.57 -3.45 -7.05
CA ALA A 121 -36.18 -2.07 -6.80
C ALA A 121 -37.28 -1.27 -6.11
N LEU A 122 -38.53 -1.44 -6.54
CA LEU A 122 -39.67 -0.76 -5.93
C LEU A 122 -39.89 -1.19 -4.47
N LEU A 123 -39.79 -2.49 -4.17
CA LEU A 123 -39.90 -3.01 -2.80
C LEU A 123 -38.80 -2.48 -1.89
N ILE A 124 -37.56 -2.41 -2.37
CA ILE A 124 -36.43 -1.88 -1.59
C ILE A 124 -36.59 -0.37 -1.36
N ALA A 125 -36.96 0.41 -2.37
CA ALA A 125 -37.17 1.84 -2.19
C ALA A 125 -38.25 2.13 -1.13
N ARG A 126 -39.31 1.31 -1.08
CA ARG A 126 -40.34 1.40 -0.03
C ARG A 126 -39.85 0.98 1.33
N LEU A 127 -39.04 -0.08 1.42
CA LEU A 127 -38.40 -0.48 2.66
C LEU A 127 -37.61 0.70 3.25
N LEU A 128 -36.77 1.34 2.44
CA LEU A 128 -35.95 2.48 2.86
C LEU A 128 -36.80 3.65 3.36
N VAL A 129 -37.84 4.04 2.62
CA VAL A 129 -38.76 5.10 3.05
C VAL A 129 -39.51 4.73 4.33
N ALA A 130 -39.94 3.48 4.48
CA ALA A 130 -40.70 3.02 5.63
C ALA A 130 -39.82 2.85 6.89
N SER A 131 -38.50 2.73 6.74
CA SER A 131 -37.53 2.70 7.85
C SER A 131 -37.09 4.08 8.33
N THR A 132 -37.40 5.15 7.59
CA THR A 132 -37.05 6.53 7.99
C THR A 132 -37.82 6.95 9.24
N ASN A 133 -37.11 7.50 10.22
CA ASN A 133 -37.71 8.11 11.41
C ASN A 133 -36.97 9.41 11.78
N ASP A 134 -37.54 10.20 12.69
CA ASP A 134 -37.02 11.51 13.09
C ASP A 134 -35.58 11.47 13.65
N GLU A 135 -35.12 10.31 14.15
CA GLU A 135 -33.79 10.12 14.76
C GLU A 135 -32.80 9.35 13.86
N SER A 136 -33.26 8.84 12.73
CA SER A 136 -32.41 8.18 11.72
C SER A 136 -32.97 8.53 10.34
N PRO A 137 -32.75 9.78 9.87
CA PRO A 137 -33.18 10.17 8.54
C PRO A 137 -32.40 9.36 7.51
N ILE A 138 -33.11 8.51 6.77
CA ILE A 138 -32.54 7.82 5.62
C ILE A 138 -32.67 8.77 4.44
N ASN A 139 -31.64 8.85 3.62
CA ASN A 139 -31.55 9.78 2.49
C ASN A 139 -32.57 9.51 1.36
N VAL A 140 -33.64 8.75 1.58
CA VAL A 140 -34.68 8.45 0.58
C VAL A 140 -36.03 8.97 1.05
N THR A 141 -36.68 9.74 0.19
CA THR A 141 -38.03 10.26 0.44
C THR A 141 -39.01 9.83 -0.66
N ASN A 142 -40.29 9.78 -0.32
CA ASN A 142 -41.38 9.60 -1.28
C ASN A 142 -42.09 10.93 -1.50
N ASN A 143 -42.15 11.37 -2.74
CA ASN A 143 -42.83 12.60 -3.14
C ASN A 143 -44.35 12.41 -3.18
N ASP A 144 -45.13 13.50 -3.14
CA ASP A 144 -46.61 13.48 -3.23
C ASP A 144 -47.15 12.74 -4.47
N ASP A 145 -46.32 12.60 -5.51
CA ASP A 145 -46.67 11.92 -6.76
C ASP A 145 -46.24 10.44 -6.83
N GLY A 146 -45.78 9.89 -5.71
CA GLY A 146 -45.36 8.50 -5.53
C GLY A 146 -43.93 8.20 -6.00
N THR A 147 -43.21 9.17 -6.56
CA THR A 147 -41.81 8.99 -6.98
C THR A 147 -40.85 9.03 -5.80
N PHE A 148 -39.67 8.44 -5.98
CA PHE A 148 -38.61 8.40 -4.97
C PHE A 148 -37.53 9.42 -5.31
N ALA A 149 -37.01 10.09 -4.28
CA ALA A 149 -35.90 11.04 -4.41
C ALA A 149 -34.85 10.77 -3.32
N VAL A 150 -33.59 11.07 -3.63
CA VAL A 150 -32.48 11.00 -2.68
C VAL A 150 -32.11 12.40 -2.25
N GLU A 151 -32.02 12.64 -0.94
CA GLU A 151 -31.66 13.95 -0.41
C GLU A 151 -30.23 14.33 -0.83
N GLY A 152 -30.05 15.57 -1.30
CA GLY A 152 -28.76 16.06 -1.80
C GLY A 152 -28.41 15.65 -3.23
N VAL A 153 -29.30 14.95 -3.95
CA VAL A 153 -29.08 14.55 -5.36
C VAL A 153 -30.05 15.30 -6.28
N ASP A 154 -29.51 16.18 -7.13
CA ASP A 154 -30.30 17.05 -7.99
C ASP A 154 -30.79 16.37 -9.30
N GLU A 155 -30.07 15.36 -9.82
CA GLU A 155 -30.48 14.57 -11.00
C GLU A 155 -30.11 13.07 -10.90
N PRO A 156 -30.94 12.23 -10.25
CA PRO A 156 -30.67 10.81 -10.08
C PRO A 156 -31.01 10.06 -11.38
N ASP A 157 -30.07 9.92 -12.34
CA ASP A 157 -30.46 9.35 -13.63
C ASP A 157 -29.40 8.56 -14.44
N PHE A 158 -29.14 7.31 -14.05
CA PHE A 158 -28.08 6.49 -14.67
C PHE A 158 -28.54 5.42 -15.68
N PHE A 159 -29.69 4.76 -15.49
CA PHE A 159 -30.05 3.56 -16.28
C PHE A 159 -30.98 3.85 -17.47
N ALA A 160 -30.41 3.93 -18.68
CA ALA A 160 -31.16 4.28 -19.89
C ALA A 160 -32.25 3.27 -20.30
N ASP A 161 -32.15 2.00 -19.92
CA ASP A 161 -33.15 0.97 -20.23
C ASP A 161 -34.33 0.98 -19.24
N ALA A 162 -34.10 1.29 -17.96
CA ALA A 162 -35.15 1.51 -16.97
C ALA A 162 -36.07 2.65 -17.42
N ARG A 163 -35.51 3.80 -17.77
CA ARG A 163 -36.24 4.99 -18.26
C ARG A 163 -37.17 4.71 -19.43
N ARG A 164 -36.77 3.80 -20.32
CA ARG A 164 -37.53 3.46 -21.53
C ARG A 164 -38.63 2.43 -21.28
N ALA A 165 -38.43 1.55 -20.31
CA ALA A 165 -39.27 0.37 -20.12
C ALA A 165 -40.25 0.50 -18.94
N LEU A 166 -39.96 1.37 -17.98
CA LEU A 166 -40.70 1.50 -16.74
C LEU A 166 -41.60 2.75 -16.70
N ASN A 167 -42.59 2.71 -15.81
CA ASN A 167 -43.33 3.91 -15.44
C ASN A 167 -42.46 4.81 -14.55
N ARG A 168 -42.84 6.08 -14.42
CA ARG A 168 -42.06 7.09 -13.68
C ARG A 168 -41.76 6.71 -12.22
N VAL A 169 -42.66 6.01 -11.53
CA VAL A 169 -42.47 5.60 -10.13
C VAL A 169 -41.40 4.51 -10.04
N SER A 170 -41.54 3.43 -10.82
CA SER A 170 -40.57 2.33 -10.84
C SER A 170 -39.20 2.78 -11.36
N ASP A 171 -39.17 3.70 -12.31
CA ASP A 171 -37.94 4.33 -12.80
C ASP A 171 -37.24 5.13 -11.69
N SER A 172 -37.98 6.01 -10.99
CA SER A 172 -37.42 6.79 -9.87
C SER A 172 -36.91 5.90 -8.72
N ALA A 173 -37.54 4.76 -8.47
CA ALA A 173 -37.05 3.78 -7.50
C ALA A 173 -35.69 3.20 -7.94
N VAL A 174 -35.58 2.79 -9.20
CA VAL A 174 -34.32 2.26 -9.76
C VAL A 174 -33.20 3.31 -9.68
N SER A 175 -33.50 4.56 -10.02
CA SER A 175 -32.55 5.67 -9.91
C SER A 175 -32.12 5.93 -8.47
N ALA A 176 -33.07 6.03 -7.53
CA ALA A 176 -32.74 6.24 -6.12
C ALA A 176 -31.81 5.14 -5.57
N LEU A 177 -32.07 3.87 -5.91
CA LEU A 177 -31.20 2.77 -5.48
C LEU A 177 -29.81 2.79 -6.12
N TYR A 178 -29.67 3.38 -7.31
CA TYR A 178 -28.36 3.58 -7.92
C TYR A 178 -27.54 4.58 -7.09
N GLU A 179 -28.11 5.73 -6.78
CA GLU A 179 -27.45 6.79 -6.00
C GLU A 179 -27.02 6.31 -4.62
N LEU A 180 -27.76 5.38 -4.05
CA LEU A 180 -27.45 4.76 -2.77
C LEU A 180 -26.43 3.61 -2.86
N GLY A 181 -25.98 3.25 -4.07
CA GLY A 181 -25.10 2.10 -4.30
C GLY A 181 -25.75 0.73 -4.09
N VAL A 182 -27.07 0.69 -3.87
CA VAL A 182 -27.84 -0.56 -3.69
C VAL A 182 -27.97 -1.30 -5.02
N ALA A 183 -28.31 -0.57 -6.09
CA ALA A 183 -28.45 -1.09 -7.44
C ALA A 183 -27.21 -0.81 -8.30
N GLN A 184 -26.41 -1.84 -8.61
CA GLN A 184 -25.18 -1.70 -9.41
C GLN A 184 -25.36 -2.00 -10.91
N GLY A 185 -26.60 -2.26 -11.36
CA GLY A 185 -26.90 -2.63 -12.75
C GLY A 185 -26.41 -4.03 -13.15
N THR A 186 -26.45 -4.31 -14.46
CA THR A 186 -25.96 -5.57 -15.07
C THR A 186 -24.75 -5.35 -15.99
N GLY A 187 -24.19 -4.13 -15.99
CA GLY A 187 -23.07 -3.70 -16.85
C GLY A 187 -23.51 -2.84 -18.04
N MET A 188 -22.55 -2.10 -18.63
CA MET A 188 -22.75 -1.18 -19.78
C MET A 188 -23.88 -0.13 -19.59
N GLY A 189 -24.14 0.29 -18.35
CA GLY A 189 -25.19 1.27 -18.05
C GLY A 189 -26.63 0.73 -18.13
N TYR A 190 -26.81 -0.60 -18.05
CA TYR A 190 -28.12 -1.25 -18.05
C TYR A 190 -28.54 -1.75 -16.67
N PHE A 191 -29.84 -1.66 -16.37
CA PHE A 191 -30.45 -2.23 -15.17
C PHE A 191 -31.13 -3.59 -15.43
N SER A 192 -31.61 -3.83 -16.66
CA SER A 192 -32.39 -5.01 -17.08
C SER A 192 -33.68 -5.20 -16.29
N PRO A 193 -34.63 -4.23 -16.32
CA PRO A 193 -35.79 -4.20 -15.41
C PRO A 193 -36.74 -5.40 -15.50
N ALA A 194 -36.87 -6.01 -16.69
CA ALA A 194 -37.78 -7.13 -16.93
C ALA A 194 -37.18 -8.51 -16.60
N ARG A 195 -35.90 -8.59 -16.23
CA ARG A 195 -35.25 -9.86 -15.87
C ARG A 195 -35.74 -10.34 -14.51
N SER A 196 -35.91 -11.65 -14.35
CA SER A 196 -36.17 -12.26 -13.04
C SER A 196 -34.95 -12.09 -12.12
N VAL A 197 -35.23 -12.00 -10.82
CA VAL A 197 -34.22 -11.87 -9.76
C VAL A 197 -33.94 -13.24 -9.19
N SER A 198 -32.66 -13.64 -9.16
CA SER A 198 -32.25 -14.86 -8.45
C SER A 198 -32.21 -14.62 -6.94
N ARG A 199 -32.29 -15.69 -6.15
CA ARG A 199 -32.21 -15.62 -4.68
C ARG A 199 -30.91 -14.98 -4.19
N ALA A 200 -29.78 -15.21 -4.86
CA ALA A 200 -28.53 -14.55 -4.51
C ALA A 200 -28.57 -13.05 -4.81
N GLU A 201 -29.10 -12.65 -5.97
CA GLU A 201 -29.25 -11.22 -6.31
C GLU A 201 -30.18 -10.50 -5.35
N MET A 202 -31.30 -11.12 -4.98
CA MET A 202 -32.19 -10.62 -3.93
C MET A 202 -31.44 -10.39 -2.62
N ALA A 203 -30.59 -11.35 -2.21
CA ALA A 203 -29.80 -11.21 -1.00
C ALA A 203 -28.90 -9.97 -1.04
N ALA A 204 -28.26 -9.71 -2.18
CA ALA A 204 -27.45 -8.51 -2.38
C ALA A 204 -28.27 -7.21 -2.26
N PHE A 205 -29.44 -7.15 -2.90
CA PHE A 205 -30.31 -5.96 -2.83
C PHE A 205 -30.77 -5.66 -1.39
N ILE A 206 -31.29 -6.66 -0.68
CA ILE A 206 -31.78 -6.48 0.69
C ILE A 206 -30.62 -6.09 1.61
N THR A 207 -29.49 -6.79 1.52
CA THR A 207 -28.32 -6.54 2.38
C THR A 207 -27.78 -5.13 2.22
N ARG A 208 -27.61 -4.67 0.97
CA ARG A 208 -27.12 -3.31 0.70
C ARG A 208 -28.13 -2.26 1.15
N ALA A 209 -29.42 -2.51 0.98
CA ALA A 209 -30.46 -1.63 1.49
C ALA A 209 -30.44 -1.51 3.02
N LEU A 210 -30.26 -2.63 3.74
CA LEU A 210 -30.16 -2.60 5.20
C LEU A 210 -28.99 -1.73 5.69
N GLY A 211 -27.90 -1.60 4.91
CA GLY A 211 -26.78 -0.69 5.23
C GLY A 211 -27.20 0.78 5.33
N HIS A 212 -28.29 1.18 4.67
CA HIS A 212 -28.88 2.52 4.76
C HIS A 212 -29.87 2.69 5.90
N THR A 213 -30.17 1.64 6.66
CA THR A 213 -31.15 1.66 7.76
C THR A 213 -30.44 1.57 9.11
N SER A 214 -31.21 1.60 10.21
CA SER A 214 -30.69 1.36 11.57
C SER A 214 -30.39 -0.13 11.87
N ALA A 215 -30.62 -1.03 10.90
CA ALA A 215 -30.36 -2.46 11.02
C ALA A 215 -28.87 -2.71 11.29
N ARG A 216 -28.56 -3.16 12.50
CA ARG A 216 -27.21 -3.54 12.94
C ARG A 216 -27.27 -4.87 13.68
N PRO A 217 -26.16 -5.62 13.70
CA PRO A 217 -26.09 -6.86 14.46
C PRO A 217 -26.44 -6.66 15.94
N GLY A 218 -27.07 -7.67 16.55
CA GLY A 218 -27.31 -7.69 17.99
C GLY A 218 -26.01 -7.61 18.78
N GLY A 219 -26.02 -6.91 19.91
CA GLY A 219 -24.83 -6.59 20.70
C GLY A 219 -24.25 -5.21 20.35
N VAL A 220 -22.96 -5.03 20.64
CA VAL A 220 -22.21 -3.83 20.27
C VAL A 220 -21.61 -4.05 18.89
N THR A 221 -21.69 -3.03 18.05
CA THR A 221 -20.96 -2.98 16.78
C THR A 221 -20.29 -1.64 16.60
N ILE A 222 -19.13 -1.63 15.97
CA ILE A 222 -18.39 -0.43 15.60
C ILE A 222 -18.11 -0.43 14.11
N GLN A 223 -18.29 0.72 13.46
CA GLN A 223 -18.15 0.87 12.01
C GLN A 223 -17.49 2.21 11.71
N SER A 224 -16.64 2.25 10.70
CA SER A 224 -16.10 3.50 10.17
C SER A 224 -17.22 4.26 9.46
N ASP A 225 -17.35 5.56 9.73
CA ASP A 225 -18.32 6.47 9.09
C ASP A 225 -17.63 7.58 8.26
N GLY A 226 -16.30 7.69 8.39
CA GLY A 226 -15.44 8.60 7.66
C GLY A 226 -13.98 8.49 8.12
N PRO A 227 -13.05 9.31 7.58
CA PRO A 227 -11.64 9.30 7.99
C PRO A 227 -11.47 9.63 9.48
N GLY A 228 -11.10 8.63 10.27
CA GLY A 228 -10.99 8.76 11.73
C GLY A 228 -12.34 8.86 12.46
N GLU A 229 -13.48 8.68 11.77
CA GLU A 229 -14.81 8.76 12.37
C GLU A 229 -15.44 7.37 12.45
N VAL A 230 -16.08 7.08 13.60
CA VAL A 230 -16.77 5.80 13.82
C VAL A 230 -18.15 6.03 14.39
N ILE A 231 -19.07 5.14 14.05
CA ILE A 231 -20.35 5.02 14.72
C ILE A 231 -20.35 3.71 15.50
N ILE A 232 -20.75 3.80 16.77
CA ILE A 232 -20.96 2.66 17.65
C ILE A 232 -22.46 2.47 17.83
N SER A 233 -22.93 1.24 17.65
CA SER A 233 -24.35 0.90 17.76
C SER A 233 -24.54 -0.23 18.75
N VAL A 234 -25.56 -0.12 19.60
CA VAL A 234 -25.98 -1.18 20.53
C VAL A 234 -27.39 -1.65 20.17
N ARG A 235 -27.54 -2.96 19.96
CA ARG A 235 -28.82 -3.59 19.58
C ARG A 235 -29.14 -4.77 20.48
N ASP A 236 -30.43 -5.00 20.71
CA ASP A 236 -30.90 -6.18 21.44
C ASP A 236 -30.92 -7.44 20.55
N ILE A 237 -31.37 -8.57 21.10
CA ILE A 237 -31.47 -9.84 20.38
C ILE A 237 -32.49 -9.81 19.21
N ASN A 238 -33.36 -8.80 19.18
CA ASN A 238 -34.32 -8.57 18.10
C ASN A 238 -33.87 -7.44 17.15
N PHE A 239 -32.59 -7.06 17.21
CA PHE A 239 -31.98 -5.99 16.42
C PHE A 239 -32.58 -4.59 16.66
N GLN A 240 -33.31 -4.40 17.76
CA GLN A 240 -33.89 -3.10 18.12
C GLN A 240 -32.86 -2.22 18.84
N PRO A 241 -32.91 -0.88 18.66
CA PRO A 241 -31.99 0.05 19.31
C PRO A 241 -32.13 -0.02 20.83
N VAL A 242 -30.98 -0.11 21.53
CA VAL A 242 -30.94 -0.07 22.99
C VAL A 242 -30.54 1.34 23.42
N ALA A 243 -31.52 2.10 23.90
CA ALA A 243 -31.30 3.47 24.35
C ALA A 243 -30.64 3.53 25.74
N ASN A 244 -29.76 4.51 25.94
CA ASN A 244 -29.02 4.75 27.18
C ASN A 244 -28.18 3.55 27.65
N ALA A 245 -27.70 2.72 26.73
CA ALA A 245 -26.75 1.65 27.04
C ALA A 245 -25.38 2.28 27.33
N PRO A 246 -24.71 1.92 28.44
CA PRO A 246 -23.35 2.39 28.69
C PRO A 246 -22.36 1.74 27.71
N VAL A 247 -21.46 2.53 27.15
CA VAL A 247 -20.47 2.08 26.17
C VAL A 247 -19.10 2.60 26.57
N ASP A 248 -18.16 1.66 26.74
CA ASP A 248 -16.74 1.94 26.90
C ASP A 248 -16.06 1.86 25.53
N VAL A 249 -15.28 2.89 25.19
CA VAL A 249 -14.57 3.03 23.93
C VAL A 249 -13.11 3.37 24.18
N PHE A 250 -12.23 2.58 23.58
CA PHE A 250 -10.78 2.72 23.71
C PHE A 250 -10.08 2.33 22.43
N SER A 251 -8.84 2.76 22.25
CA SER A 251 -8.07 2.48 21.04
C SER A 251 -6.62 2.11 21.34
N ALA A 252 -5.96 1.48 20.38
CA ALA A 252 -4.53 1.22 20.36
C ALA A 252 -4.01 1.35 18.93
N ARG A 253 -2.71 1.57 18.80
CA ARG A 253 -2.07 1.53 17.49
C ARG A 253 -2.14 0.12 16.91
N ALA A 254 -2.28 0.00 15.59
CA ALA A 254 -2.43 -1.31 14.94
C ALA A 254 -1.22 -2.25 15.17
N ASP A 255 -0.01 -1.71 15.28
CA ASP A 255 1.22 -2.44 15.62
C ASP A 255 1.27 -2.92 17.08
N GLN A 256 0.41 -2.42 17.96
CA GLN A 256 0.34 -2.76 19.39
C GLN A 256 -0.94 -3.51 19.77
N VAL A 257 -1.78 -3.88 18.80
CA VAL A 257 -3.05 -4.57 19.03
C VAL A 257 -2.86 -5.87 19.79
N ASP A 258 -1.84 -6.65 19.44
CA ASP A 258 -1.54 -7.93 20.09
C ASP A 258 -1.08 -7.76 21.56
N GLU A 259 -0.71 -6.54 21.95
CA GLU A 259 -0.28 -6.19 23.31
C GLU A 259 -1.34 -5.39 24.08
N ALA A 260 -2.50 -5.12 23.47
CA ALA A 260 -3.61 -4.39 24.10
C ALA A 260 -4.20 -5.15 25.30
N PHE A 261 -4.09 -6.49 25.28
CA PHE A 261 -4.52 -7.38 26.35
C PHE A 261 -3.35 -8.24 26.84
N ASP A 262 -2.96 -8.11 28.11
CA ASP A 262 -1.96 -8.95 28.76
C ASP A 262 -2.65 -10.01 29.63
N MET A 263 -2.33 -11.29 29.38
CA MET A 263 -2.98 -12.45 30.02
C MET A 263 -4.53 -12.39 29.98
N GLY A 264 -5.10 -11.78 28.94
CA GLY A 264 -6.55 -11.64 28.74
C GLY A 264 -7.18 -10.42 29.42
N SER A 265 -6.43 -9.63 30.20
CA SER A 265 -6.90 -8.37 30.78
C SER A 265 -6.31 -7.16 30.06
N CYS A 266 -7.01 -6.04 30.02
CA CYS A 266 -6.50 -4.84 29.37
C CYS A 266 -5.16 -4.36 29.94
N TYR A 267 -4.22 -4.09 29.04
CA TYR A 267 -2.92 -3.52 29.36
C TYR A 267 -2.93 -2.02 29.08
N MET A 268 -3.31 -1.25 30.10
CA MET A 268 -3.50 0.21 30.01
C MET A 268 -2.35 1.00 29.36
N PRO A 269 -1.06 0.64 29.50
CA PRO A 269 0.02 1.37 28.83
C PRO A 269 -0.04 1.38 27.29
N ARG A 270 -0.82 0.50 26.66
CA ARG A 270 -1.01 0.42 25.20
C ARG A 270 -2.36 0.96 24.72
N LEU A 271 -3.24 1.31 25.66
CA LEU A 271 -4.59 1.78 25.36
C LEU A 271 -4.72 3.29 25.53
N ALA A 272 -5.46 3.91 24.63
CA ALA A 272 -5.84 5.32 24.69
C ALA A 272 -7.36 5.46 24.85
N ALA A 273 -7.76 6.49 25.59
CA ALA A 273 -9.17 6.83 25.76
C ALA A 273 -9.75 7.44 24.50
N VAL A 274 -10.98 7.04 24.16
CA VAL A 274 -11.78 7.64 23.08
C VAL A 274 -13.01 8.30 23.70
N GLY A 275 -13.44 9.44 23.16
CA GLY A 275 -14.67 10.13 23.63
C GLY A 275 -14.61 10.71 25.06
N GLY A 276 -13.42 10.84 25.66
CA GLY A 276 -13.25 11.43 27.00
C GLY A 276 -13.39 10.46 28.17
N ASN A 277 -13.31 9.15 27.93
CA ASN A 277 -13.32 8.14 28.98
C ASN A 277 -12.08 8.24 29.91
N ALA A 278 -12.29 8.23 31.23
CA ALA A 278 -11.23 8.26 32.24
C ALA A 278 -10.79 6.87 32.74
N LYS A 279 -11.63 5.82 32.60
CA LYS A 279 -11.30 4.44 32.97
C LYS A 279 -11.61 3.50 31.82
N LEU A 280 -10.55 3.04 31.17
CA LEU A 280 -10.65 2.09 30.08
C LEU A 280 -10.87 0.68 30.63
N CYS A 281 -11.61 -0.11 29.85
CA CYS A 281 -11.89 -1.52 30.08
C CYS A 281 -12.73 -1.86 31.32
N GLU A 282 -13.54 -0.91 31.79
CA GLU A 282 -14.45 -1.09 32.93
C GLU A 282 -15.68 -0.23 32.70
N ILE A 283 -16.88 -0.82 32.70
CA ILE A 283 -18.11 -0.03 32.57
C ILE A 283 -18.34 0.78 33.85
N ASP A 284 -18.30 2.10 33.76
CA ASP A 284 -18.50 3.01 34.88
C ASP A 284 -19.48 4.16 34.58
N ALA A 285 -19.72 5.01 35.57
CA ALA A 285 -20.71 6.08 35.48
C ALA A 285 -20.29 7.27 34.59
N LEU A 286 -19.02 7.31 34.19
CA LEU A 286 -18.43 8.32 33.30
C LEU A 286 -18.37 7.87 31.84
N ASP A 287 -18.71 6.61 31.56
CA ASP A 287 -18.79 6.12 30.19
C ASP A 287 -19.91 6.80 29.41
N ALA A 288 -19.73 6.80 28.09
CA ALA A 288 -20.74 7.29 27.19
C ALA A 288 -22.01 6.43 27.27
N ILE A 289 -23.13 7.02 26.89
CA ILE A 289 -24.40 6.31 26.74
C ILE A 289 -24.94 6.50 25.32
N THR A 290 -25.54 5.47 24.76
CA THR A 290 -26.22 5.56 23.47
C THR A 290 -27.43 6.49 23.50
N GLY A 291 -27.72 7.12 22.36
CA GLY A 291 -28.94 7.89 22.10
C GLY A 291 -30.21 7.02 22.09
N LEU A 292 -31.37 7.63 21.81
CA LEU A 292 -32.64 6.88 21.70
C LEU A 292 -32.67 5.97 20.47
N ASP A 293 -31.89 6.31 19.45
CA ASP A 293 -31.57 5.51 18.25
C ASP A 293 -30.58 4.36 18.53
N GLY A 294 -30.10 4.23 19.77
CA GLY A 294 -29.14 3.21 20.18
C GLY A 294 -27.75 3.38 19.57
N ASN A 295 -27.40 4.57 19.07
CA ASN A 295 -26.07 4.87 18.53
C ASN A 295 -25.29 5.80 19.47
N TYR A 296 -23.98 5.77 19.32
CA TYR A 296 -23.04 6.68 19.98
C TYR A 296 -21.93 7.05 18.99
N ASP A 297 -21.69 8.35 18.86
CA ASP A 297 -20.60 8.92 18.07
C ASP A 297 -19.57 9.54 19.04
N PRO A 298 -18.35 8.96 19.14
CA PRO A 298 -17.28 9.49 19.98
C PRO A 298 -16.57 10.72 19.36
N GLY A 299 -16.92 11.10 18.13
CA GLY A 299 -16.22 12.10 17.33
C GLY A 299 -14.95 11.57 16.67
N ALA A 300 -14.14 12.48 16.14
CA ALA A 300 -12.91 12.15 15.43
C ALA A 300 -11.86 11.49 16.34
N ILE A 301 -11.38 10.33 15.91
CA ILE A 301 -10.34 9.52 16.52
C ILE A 301 -9.02 9.73 15.78
N THR A 302 -7.94 9.91 16.53
CA THR A 302 -6.61 10.02 15.94
C THR A 302 -6.17 8.68 15.35
N VAL A 303 -5.83 8.67 14.06
CA VAL A 303 -5.35 7.48 13.34
C VAL A 303 -3.83 7.57 13.14
N ASN A 304 -3.12 6.48 13.44
CA ASN A 304 -1.68 6.35 13.26
C ASN A 304 -1.35 5.48 12.03
N THR A 305 -1.08 6.11 10.90
CA THR A 305 -0.77 5.42 9.63
C THR A 305 0.56 4.70 9.64
N GLN A 306 1.57 5.25 10.32
CA GLN A 306 2.91 4.64 10.43
C GLN A 306 2.88 3.30 11.16
N ALA A 307 1.92 3.12 12.07
CA ALA A 307 1.68 1.87 12.78
C ALA A 307 0.77 0.87 12.04
N GLY A 308 0.33 1.17 10.81
CA GLY A 308 -0.65 0.37 10.09
C GLY A 308 -2.11 0.64 10.50
N GLY A 309 -2.36 1.76 11.19
CA GLY A 309 -3.68 2.22 11.61
C GLY A 309 -3.85 2.37 13.12
N THR A 310 -5.09 2.59 13.53
CA THR A 310 -5.52 2.62 14.92
C THR A 310 -6.73 1.74 15.07
N THR A 311 -6.59 0.69 15.88
CA THR A 311 -7.70 -0.19 16.21
C THR A 311 -8.49 0.42 17.35
N VAL A 312 -9.80 0.52 17.15
CA VAL A 312 -10.76 1.06 18.09
C VAL A 312 -11.66 -0.07 18.52
N TRP A 313 -11.85 -0.19 19.83
CA TRP A 313 -12.76 -1.13 20.46
C TRP A 313 -13.94 -0.40 21.09
N ALA A 314 -15.09 -1.05 21.06
CA ALA A 314 -16.27 -0.64 21.80
C ALA A 314 -16.89 -1.85 22.52
N TRP A 315 -17.36 -1.62 23.74
CA TRP A 315 -17.95 -2.66 24.57
C TRP A 315 -19.07 -2.11 25.47
N THR A 316 -20.01 -2.98 25.85
CA THR A 316 -21.15 -2.66 26.74
C THR A 316 -21.34 -3.76 27.77
N GLY A 317 -21.82 -3.40 28.96
CA GLY A 317 -22.02 -4.33 30.08
C GLY A 317 -22.76 -3.66 31.25
N ASP A 318 -22.87 -4.36 32.37
CA ASP A 318 -23.40 -3.78 33.60
C ASP A 318 -22.31 -2.95 34.31
N SER A 319 -22.72 -1.97 35.12
CA SER A 319 -21.76 -1.12 35.84
C SER A 319 -20.86 -1.94 36.77
N GLY A 320 -19.54 -1.81 36.56
CA GLY A 320 -18.47 -2.52 37.25
C GLY A 320 -17.93 -3.74 36.49
N ASP A 321 -18.55 -4.12 35.37
CA ASP A 321 -18.03 -5.20 34.52
C ASP A 321 -16.74 -4.77 33.81
N LYS A 322 -15.88 -5.76 33.53
CA LYS A 322 -14.58 -5.55 32.89
C LYS A 322 -14.48 -6.39 31.63
N VAL A 323 -13.90 -5.81 30.60
CA VAL A 323 -13.70 -6.51 29.33
C VAL A 323 -12.40 -7.33 29.36
N GLU A 324 -12.48 -8.52 28.76
CA GLU A 324 -11.35 -9.43 28.55
C GLU A 324 -11.14 -9.64 27.05
N ASP A 325 -9.95 -10.09 26.66
CA ASP A 325 -9.62 -10.41 25.27
C ASP A 325 -10.60 -11.44 24.70
N GLY A 326 -11.24 -11.11 23.57
CA GLY A 326 -12.29 -11.93 22.96
C GLY A 326 -13.57 -12.07 23.79
N GLY A 327 -13.80 -11.17 24.77
CA GLY A 327 -15.02 -11.16 25.59
C GLY A 327 -16.29 -10.99 24.75
N GLU A 328 -17.39 -11.60 25.23
CA GLU A 328 -18.68 -11.48 24.55
C GLU A 328 -19.10 -10.00 24.42
N GLY A 329 -19.40 -9.58 23.19
CA GLY A 329 -19.85 -8.22 22.89
C GLY A 329 -18.74 -7.19 22.69
N LEU A 330 -17.45 -7.57 22.70
CA LEU A 330 -16.34 -6.68 22.33
C LEU A 330 -16.28 -6.53 20.80
N ALA A 331 -16.54 -5.32 20.30
CA ALA A 331 -16.46 -5.00 18.89
C ALA A 331 -15.19 -4.21 18.58
N SER A 332 -14.59 -4.40 17.41
CA SER A 332 -13.40 -3.66 16.99
C SER A 332 -13.40 -3.30 15.51
N VAL A 333 -12.80 -2.16 15.18
CA VAL A 333 -12.47 -1.77 13.79
C VAL A 333 -11.04 -1.23 13.74
N ASN A 334 -10.29 -1.59 12.70
CA ASN A 334 -9.00 -0.95 12.43
C ASN A 334 -9.19 0.22 11.48
N LEU A 335 -8.91 1.43 11.94
CA LEU A 335 -8.94 2.65 11.15
C LEU A 335 -7.57 2.83 10.49
N THR A 336 -7.50 2.74 9.18
CA THR A 336 -6.26 2.91 8.41
C THR A 336 -6.22 4.22 7.62
N GLU A 337 -7.33 4.94 7.55
CA GLU A 337 -7.47 6.16 6.76
C GLU A 337 -7.48 7.38 7.69
N THR A 338 -6.42 8.20 7.63
CA THR A 338 -6.36 9.50 8.30
C THR A 338 -7.07 10.56 7.47
N SER A 339 -7.47 11.64 8.15
CA SER A 339 -7.81 12.91 7.50
C SER A 339 -6.78 13.30 6.43
N PRO A 340 -7.18 14.10 5.43
CA PRO A 340 -6.33 14.43 4.31
C PRO A 340 -5.02 15.06 4.76
N VAL A 341 -3.90 14.39 4.47
CA VAL A 341 -2.58 15.01 4.54
C VAL A 341 -2.57 16.11 3.48
N THR A 342 -2.14 17.32 3.81
CA THR A 342 -2.03 18.39 2.81
C THR A 342 -0.71 18.21 2.07
N ALA A 343 -0.73 18.19 0.74
CA ALA A 343 0.51 18.04 -0.05
C ALA A 343 1.40 19.27 0.14
N ASP A 344 2.70 19.08 0.42
CA ASP A 344 3.69 20.16 0.54
C ASP A 344 4.47 20.35 -0.77
N SER A 345 4.84 19.25 -1.43
CA SER A 345 5.59 19.26 -2.70
C SER A 345 5.13 18.15 -3.66
N ALA A 346 5.79 18.03 -4.81
CA ALA A 346 5.62 16.91 -5.73
C ALA A 346 6.95 16.31 -6.18
N LYS A 347 7.12 15.01 -6.00
CA LYS A 347 8.30 14.24 -6.37
C LYS A 347 8.15 13.61 -7.76
N VAL A 348 9.17 13.73 -8.62
CA VAL A 348 9.17 13.07 -9.95
C VAL A 348 10.18 11.93 -9.97
N THR A 349 9.71 10.75 -10.34
CA THR A 349 10.51 9.52 -10.45
C THR A 349 10.33 8.87 -11.81
N THR A 350 11.24 7.96 -12.16
CA THR A 350 11.12 7.12 -13.37
C THR A 350 11.31 5.66 -13.00
N ASP A 351 10.78 4.75 -13.81
CA ASP A 351 11.01 3.30 -13.69
C ASP A 351 12.39 2.83 -14.23
N ILE A 352 13.29 3.77 -14.54
CA ILE A 352 14.67 3.46 -14.96
C ILE A 352 15.48 3.03 -13.72
N PRO A 353 16.05 1.80 -13.71
CA PRO A 353 16.89 1.36 -12.61
C PRO A 353 18.16 2.21 -12.46
N THR A 354 18.64 2.36 -11.22
CA THR A 354 19.89 3.08 -10.92
C THR A 354 21.06 2.51 -11.73
N GLY A 355 21.85 3.39 -12.35
CA GLY A 355 23.01 3.01 -13.17
C GLY A 355 22.69 2.64 -14.63
N VAL A 356 21.41 2.58 -15.03
CA VAL A 356 21.01 2.43 -16.43
C VAL A 356 21.10 3.78 -17.12
N THR A 357 21.91 3.85 -18.18
CA THR A 357 22.18 5.12 -18.89
C THR A 357 21.43 5.21 -20.22
N ARG A 358 20.88 4.10 -20.73
CA ARG A 358 20.16 4.03 -22.01
C ARG A 358 18.97 3.09 -21.98
N GLN A 359 18.08 3.32 -22.94
CA GLN A 359 16.88 2.52 -23.17
C GLN A 359 16.92 1.91 -24.58
N ALA A 360 16.41 0.69 -24.73
CA ALA A 360 16.33 0.06 -26.05
C ALA A 360 15.17 0.66 -26.85
N PHE A 361 15.29 0.80 -28.16
CA PHE A 361 14.15 1.23 -28.99
C PHE A 361 12.95 0.30 -28.80
N GLY A 362 11.77 0.89 -28.70
CA GLY A 362 10.52 0.18 -28.38
C GLY A 362 10.32 -0.15 -26.90
N SER A 363 11.27 0.14 -25.99
CA SER A 363 10.98 0.12 -24.56
C SER A 363 10.11 1.32 -24.15
N THR A 364 9.39 1.15 -23.05
CA THR A 364 8.54 2.20 -22.46
C THR A 364 9.14 2.58 -21.12
N VAL A 365 9.40 3.86 -20.92
CA VAL A 365 9.76 4.44 -19.62
C VAL A 365 8.54 5.14 -19.06
N THR A 366 8.19 4.85 -17.81
CA THR A 366 7.13 5.51 -17.07
C THR A 366 7.72 6.58 -16.18
N VAL A 367 7.31 7.81 -16.40
CA VAL A 367 7.62 8.93 -15.51
C VAL A 367 6.41 9.13 -14.59
N THR A 368 6.66 9.15 -13.29
CA THR A 368 5.64 9.33 -12.24
C THR A 368 5.89 10.65 -11.51
N ILE A 369 4.84 11.46 -11.39
CA ILE A 369 4.77 12.65 -10.55
C ILE A 369 3.87 12.28 -9.37
N GLN A 370 4.35 12.40 -8.14
CA GLN A 370 3.63 12.02 -6.92
C GLN A 370 3.59 13.22 -5.97
N LEU A 371 2.40 13.62 -5.52
CA LEU A 371 2.25 14.56 -4.41
C LEU A 371 2.77 13.91 -3.13
N VAL A 372 3.56 14.66 -2.37
CA VAL A 372 4.17 14.20 -1.13
C VAL A 372 3.98 15.21 -0.01
N GLY A 373 3.96 14.72 1.23
CA GLY A 373 3.91 15.53 2.45
C GLY A 373 5.28 16.07 2.83
N ASP A 374 5.40 16.62 4.05
CA ASP A 374 6.66 17.16 4.58
C ASP A 374 7.82 16.14 4.47
N ASP A 375 9.02 16.64 4.15
CA ASP A 375 10.27 15.87 4.00
C ASP A 375 10.20 14.71 2.97
N ASP A 376 9.37 14.79 1.93
CA ASP A 376 9.26 13.75 0.88
C ASP A 376 8.81 12.36 1.41
N ALA A 377 8.28 12.30 2.63
CA ALA A 377 8.12 11.05 3.38
C ALA A 377 6.88 10.24 2.97
N ASP A 378 5.74 10.91 2.76
CA ASP A 378 4.44 10.27 2.57
C ASP A 378 3.78 10.69 1.26
N ALA A 379 3.22 9.74 0.52
CA ALA A 379 2.40 10.04 -0.64
C ALA A 379 1.05 10.63 -0.21
N VAL A 380 0.59 11.69 -0.88
CA VAL A 380 -0.59 12.46 -0.49
C VAL A 380 -1.65 12.43 -1.58
N ALA A 381 -2.92 12.22 -1.23
CA ALA A 381 -4.05 12.24 -2.17
C ALA A 381 -4.27 13.64 -2.80
N ASP A 382 -4.84 13.70 -4.01
CA ASP A 382 -5.17 14.98 -4.66
C ASP A 382 -6.57 15.46 -4.26
N GLU A 383 -6.64 16.56 -3.50
CA GLU A 383 -7.90 17.24 -3.17
C GLU A 383 -8.12 18.54 -3.97
N GLY A 384 -7.09 19.01 -4.69
CA GLY A 384 -7.03 20.34 -5.27
C GLY A 384 -7.25 20.40 -6.79
N GLY A 385 -7.45 19.25 -7.44
CA GLY A 385 -7.45 19.16 -8.90
C GLY A 385 -6.09 19.54 -9.48
N ASN A 386 -5.02 19.09 -8.83
CA ASN A 386 -3.65 19.44 -9.16
C ASN A 386 -3.30 19.00 -10.58
N SER A 387 -2.53 19.84 -11.28
CA SER A 387 -2.10 19.53 -12.65
C SER A 387 -0.70 20.03 -12.96
N TYR A 388 -0.01 19.25 -13.78
CA TYR A 388 1.38 19.47 -14.19
C TYR A 388 1.47 19.57 -15.70
N THR A 389 2.22 20.57 -16.17
CA THR A 389 2.58 20.69 -17.58
C THR A 389 3.91 19.98 -17.80
N VAL A 390 3.92 19.04 -18.73
CA VAL A 390 5.11 18.31 -19.17
C VAL A 390 5.46 18.74 -20.58
N VAL A 391 6.65 19.30 -20.76
CA VAL A 391 7.20 19.62 -22.08
C VAL A 391 8.22 18.57 -22.45
N ILE A 392 8.03 17.91 -23.59
CA ILE A 392 8.90 16.83 -24.10
C ILE A 392 9.53 17.30 -25.40
N ARG A 393 10.84 17.15 -25.53
CA ARG A 393 11.61 17.43 -26.74
C ARG A 393 12.34 16.18 -27.19
N ARG A 394 12.33 15.87 -28.49
CA ARG A 394 13.07 14.73 -29.05
C ARG A 394 14.11 15.17 -30.06
N ASP A 395 15.36 14.79 -29.81
CA ASP A 395 16.49 14.98 -30.72
C ASP A 395 16.95 13.62 -31.25
N THR A 396 16.96 13.45 -32.57
CA THR A 396 17.28 12.17 -33.26
C THR A 396 18.62 12.28 -33.97
N ASP A 397 19.53 11.37 -33.67
CA ASP A 397 20.76 11.13 -34.41
C ASP A 397 20.60 9.81 -35.16
N THR A 398 20.73 9.83 -36.50
CA THR A 398 20.57 8.64 -37.35
C THR A 398 21.89 8.27 -38.00
N ASN A 399 22.21 6.98 -38.02
CA ASN A 399 23.37 6.39 -38.68
C ASN A 399 24.73 6.97 -38.24
N VAL A 400 24.94 7.24 -36.94
CA VAL A 400 26.19 7.83 -36.44
C VAL A 400 27.31 6.81 -36.26
N GLU A 401 28.55 7.17 -36.62
CA GLU A 401 29.71 6.25 -36.63
C GLU A 401 30.41 6.08 -35.27
N THR A 402 30.20 7.01 -34.33
CA THR A 402 30.81 6.94 -32.99
C THR A 402 29.80 7.31 -31.92
N ASP A 403 29.86 6.64 -30.77
CA ASP A 403 29.10 7.00 -29.57
C ASP A 403 29.70 8.24 -28.86
N GLY A 404 30.17 9.21 -29.64
CA GLY A 404 30.85 10.42 -29.19
C GLY A 404 29.91 11.53 -28.72
N ALA A 405 30.51 12.62 -28.24
CA ALA A 405 29.81 13.79 -27.71
C ALA A 405 28.87 14.42 -28.74
N ALA A 406 27.75 14.95 -28.21
CA ALA A 406 26.63 15.50 -28.96
C ALA A 406 27.03 16.44 -30.12
N ASP A 407 26.43 16.23 -31.29
CA ASP A 407 26.31 17.30 -32.27
C ASP A 407 25.39 18.40 -31.72
N ALA A 408 25.71 19.65 -32.07
CA ALA A 408 24.94 20.82 -31.64
C ALA A 408 23.51 20.74 -32.19
N VAL A 409 22.54 20.76 -31.27
CA VAL A 409 21.12 20.65 -31.60
C VAL A 409 20.67 21.81 -32.49
N THR A 410 20.11 21.51 -33.65
CA THR A 410 19.43 22.51 -34.49
C THR A 410 18.05 22.79 -33.87
N ALA A 411 17.78 24.05 -33.52
CA ALA A 411 16.56 24.43 -32.81
C ALA A 411 15.28 24.18 -33.64
N GLY A 412 14.28 23.52 -33.04
CA GLY A 412 12.87 23.65 -33.45
C GLY A 412 12.13 22.41 -33.97
N ALA A 413 12.71 21.22 -34.00
CA ALA A 413 11.99 20.01 -34.41
C ALA A 413 11.52 19.19 -33.19
N ASN A 414 10.23 18.86 -33.13
CA ASN A 414 9.59 17.91 -32.21
C ASN A 414 9.54 18.27 -30.71
N VAL A 415 8.84 19.37 -30.37
CA VAL A 415 8.43 19.67 -28.99
C VAL A 415 6.94 19.34 -28.82
N GLU A 416 6.61 18.54 -27.81
CA GLU A 416 5.25 18.21 -27.38
C GLU A 416 5.01 18.80 -25.99
N THR A 417 3.78 19.24 -25.72
CA THR A 417 3.37 19.73 -24.40
C THR A 417 2.11 19.02 -23.98
N HIS A 418 2.14 18.42 -22.80
CA HIS A 418 1.03 17.67 -22.19
C HIS A 418 0.65 18.33 -20.88
N VAL A 419 -0.64 18.33 -20.56
CA VAL A 419 -1.14 18.70 -19.23
C VAL A 419 -1.66 17.42 -18.58
N LEU A 420 -1.02 17.01 -17.50
CA LEU A 420 -1.37 15.82 -16.73
C LEU A 420 -2.15 16.27 -15.51
N LYS A 421 -3.31 15.65 -15.30
CA LYS A 421 -4.06 15.75 -14.04
C LYS A 421 -3.52 14.70 -13.09
N VAL A 422 -3.47 15.06 -11.82
CA VAL A 422 -3.19 14.15 -10.72
C VAL A 422 -4.46 13.33 -10.44
N ASP A 423 -4.30 12.04 -10.15
CA ASP A 423 -5.39 11.15 -9.75
C ASP A 423 -5.67 11.23 -8.25
N ALA A 424 -6.74 10.55 -7.78
CA ALA A 424 -7.13 10.55 -6.37
C ALA A 424 -6.03 10.05 -5.41
N SER A 425 -5.02 9.32 -5.90
CA SER A 425 -3.87 8.88 -5.09
C SER A 425 -2.72 9.91 -5.04
N GLY A 426 -2.92 11.10 -5.61
CA GLY A 426 -1.87 12.11 -5.73
C GLY A 426 -0.89 11.86 -6.84
N LYS A 427 -1.22 10.98 -7.79
CA LYS A 427 -0.28 10.51 -8.81
C LYS A 427 -0.66 11.00 -10.21
N ALA A 428 0.33 11.41 -10.99
CA ALA A 428 0.20 11.62 -12.42
C ALA A 428 1.31 10.85 -13.15
N THR A 429 0.97 10.14 -14.22
CA THR A 429 1.96 9.38 -14.99
C THR A 429 1.91 9.72 -16.47
N PHE A 430 3.06 9.65 -17.12
CA PHE A 430 3.15 9.65 -18.57
C PHE A 430 4.27 8.73 -19.03
N THR A 431 4.13 8.23 -20.26
CA THR A 431 5.06 7.26 -20.83
C THR A 431 5.91 7.89 -21.92
N ILE A 432 7.20 7.56 -21.94
CA ILE A 432 8.14 7.92 -23.00
C ILE A 432 8.56 6.65 -23.73
N THR A 433 8.41 6.67 -25.06
CA THR A 433 8.89 5.63 -25.98
C THR A 433 9.62 6.28 -27.15
N ALA A 434 10.59 5.58 -27.74
CA ALA A 434 11.17 5.97 -29.02
C ALA A 434 11.22 4.78 -29.98
N ASN A 435 10.89 5.05 -31.25
CA ASN A 435 11.09 4.12 -32.35
C ASN A 435 12.47 4.31 -32.96
N ASP A 436 13.00 3.21 -33.46
CA ASP A 436 14.24 3.16 -34.21
C ASP A 436 14.10 3.95 -35.54
N PRO A 437 14.89 5.02 -35.77
CA PRO A 437 14.77 5.84 -36.96
C PRO A 437 15.24 5.14 -38.25
N ASP A 438 16.15 4.15 -38.17
CA ASP A 438 16.53 3.29 -39.29
C ASP A 438 16.49 1.80 -38.89
N PRO A 439 15.31 1.14 -38.92
CA PRO A 439 15.19 -0.26 -38.51
C PRO A 439 15.90 -1.27 -39.45
N THR A 440 16.55 -0.78 -40.52
CA THR A 440 17.21 -1.61 -41.54
C THR A 440 18.68 -1.87 -41.25
N ASP A 441 19.31 -1.12 -40.34
CA ASP A 441 20.74 -1.20 -40.04
C ASP A 441 21.05 -2.07 -38.81
N LYS A 442 20.15 -2.96 -38.39
CA LYS A 442 20.26 -3.81 -37.19
C LYS A 442 21.70 -4.20 -36.88
N ASN A 443 22.29 -3.51 -35.91
CA ASN A 443 23.58 -3.87 -35.33
C ASN A 443 23.54 -5.34 -34.92
N ASN A 444 24.24 -6.20 -35.68
CA ASN A 444 24.24 -7.65 -35.55
C ASN A 444 24.51 -8.06 -34.08
N PRO A 445 23.49 -8.53 -33.32
CA PRO A 445 23.64 -8.79 -31.89
C PRO A 445 24.61 -9.94 -31.57
N ASN A 446 24.92 -10.79 -32.56
CA ASN A 446 25.58 -12.09 -32.38
C ASN A 446 26.87 -12.29 -33.17
N GLY A 447 27.53 -11.24 -33.65
CA GLY A 447 28.92 -11.31 -34.13
C GLY A 447 29.21 -12.44 -35.14
N ALA A 448 28.30 -12.73 -36.08
CA ALA A 448 28.59 -13.66 -37.17
C ALA A 448 29.50 -12.96 -38.20
N PRO A 449 30.70 -13.50 -38.51
CA PRO A 449 31.60 -12.92 -39.50
C PRO A 449 31.24 -13.41 -40.91
N SER A 450 30.18 -12.86 -41.52
CA SER A 450 29.95 -12.85 -42.97
C SER A 450 28.61 -12.16 -43.23
N ALA A 451 28.44 -11.18 -44.12
CA ALA A 451 29.17 -10.86 -45.33
C ALA A 451 28.99 -9.37 -45.69
N ASP A 452 29.93 -8.85 -46.46
CA ASP A 452 29.90 -7.57 -47.18
C ASP A 452 28.63 -7.42 -48.06
N PRO A 453 28.08 -6.21 -48.31
CA PRO A 453 28.79 -4.94 -48.30
C PRO A 453 28.74 -4.20 -46.96
N VAL A 454 29.88 -3.61 -46.62
CA VAL A 454 30.18 -2.49 -45.72
C VAL A 454 28.95 -1.64 -45.38
N VAL A 455 28.13 -2.10 -44.45
CA VAL A 455 27.39 -1.18 -43.58
C VAL A 455 28.35 -0.93 -42.43
N PRO A 456 28.90 0.28 -42.27
CA PRO A 456 29.59 0.64 -41.03
C PRO A 456 28.69 0.26 -39.85
N ASN A 457 29.24 -0.13 -38.68
CA ASN A 457 28.41 -0.24 -37.47
C ASN A 457 27.92 1.18 -37.12
N THR A 458 26.84 1.59 -37.77
CA THR A 458 26.14 2.83 -37.50
C THR A 458 25.25 2.62 -36.29
N ILE A 459 25.10 3.65 -35.47
CA ILE A 459 24.26 3.64 -34.28
C ILE A 459 23.16 4.66 -34.50
N ASP A 460 21.95 4.31 -34.11
CA ASP A 460 20.82 5.20 -34.01
C ASP A 460 20.59 5.60 -32.55
N ARG A 461 20.20 6.87 -32.35
CA ARG A 461 19.96 7.43 -31.04
C ARG A 461 18.82 8.44 -31.05
N VAL A 462 17.91 8.33 -30.08
CA VAL A 462 16.87 9.32 -29.81
C VAL A 462 17.00 9.80 -28.37
N ARG A 463 17.28 11.08 -28.18
CA ARG A 463 17.34 11.74 -26.86
C ARG A 463 16.01 12.45 -26.61
N VAL A 464 15.35 12.07 -25.54
CA VAL A 464 14.08 12.66 -25.10
C VAL A 464 14.33 13.47 -23.85
N THR A 465 14.29 14.79 -23.98
CA THR A 465 14.42 15.72 -22.85
C THR A 465 13.04 16.18 -22.41
N TYR A 466 12.73 16.09 -21.12
CA TYR A 466 11.46 16.54 -20.56
C TYR A 466 11.65 17.49 -19.37
N THR A 467 10.69 18.40 -19.20
CA THR A 467 10.58 19.30 -18.02
C THR A 467 9.18 19.19 -17.45
N VAL A 468 9.05 19.23 -16.13
CA VAL A 468 7.77 19.20 -15.41
C VAL A 468 7.60 20.51 -14.66
N SER A 469 6.42 21.13 -14.77
CA SER A 469 6.11 22.38 -14.07
C SER A 469 4.66 22.39 -13.58
N ALA A 470 4.43 22.83 -12.34
CA ALA A 470 3.10 23.02 -11.79
C ALA A 470 2.28 24.03 -12.62
N THR A 471 0.98 23.78 -12.81
CA THR A 471 0.11 24.60 -13.68
C THR A 471 -1.00 25.32 -12.91
N THR A 472 -1.89 24.58 -12.26
CA THR A 472 -3.01 25.13 -11.47
C THR A 472 -3.19 24.27 -10.24
N GLY A 473 -3.25 24.88 -9.06
CA GLY A 473 -3.28 24.19 -7.76
C GLY A 473 -1.96 23.53 -7.36
N GLY A 474 -1.17 23.08 -8.35
CA GLY A 474 -0.01 22.20 -8.15
C GLY A 474 1.03 22.73 -7.18
N GLN A 475 1.45 21.86 -6.27
CA GLN A 475 2.61 22.11 -5.42
C GLN A 475 3.89 22.18 -6.23
N ALA A 476 4.88 22.89 -5.68
CA ALA A 476 6.20 22.99 -6.28
C ALA A 476 6.78 21.58 -6.48
N VAL A 477 7.36 21.35 -7.64
CA VAL A 477 8.10 20.10 -7.88
C VAL A 477 9.37 20.18 -7.05
N ASP A 478 9.60 19.22 -6.17
CA ASP A 478 10.83 19.18 -5.39
C ASP A 478 12.02 18.87 -6.31
N ASP A 479 13.05 19.70 -6.23
CA ASP A 479 14.09 19.90 -7.24
C ASP A 479 15.22 18.85 -7.17
N GLU A 480 15.00 17.72 -6.49
CA GLU A 480 15.95 16.61 -6.41
C GLU A 480 16.06 15.80 -7.73
N ILE A 481 15.36 16.27 -8.76
CA ILE A 481 15.34 15.70 -10.10
C ILE A 481 16.59 16.19 -10.87
N SER A 482 17.77 15.72 -10.44
CA SER A 482 19.09 15.71 -11.10
C SER A 482 19.89 17.01 -11.22
N SER A 483 21.07 17.01 -10.59
CA SER A 483 22.45 17.36 -11.05
C SER A 483 22.75 18.36 -12.19
N THR A 484 21.77 19.07 -12.76
CA THR A 484 21.97 20.11 -13.77
C THR A 484 20.99 21.25 -13.55
N THR A 485 21.50 22.47 -13.74
CA THR A 485 20.96 23.76 -13.28
C THR A 485 19.66 24.22 -13.99
N SER A 486 18.78 23.32 -14.46
CA SER A 486 17.62 23.68 -15.29
C SER A 486 16.34 22.85 -15.11
N GLY A 487 16.25 21.89 -14.18
CA GLY A 487 15.02 21.10 -13.95
C GLY A 487 14.56 20.24 -15.15
N ALA A 488 15.49 19.92 -16.06
CA ALA A 488 15.24 19.16 -17.28
C ALA A 488 15.95 17.79 -17.23
N GLN A 489 15.22 16.73 -17.59
CA GLN A 489 15.71 15.35 -17.57
C GLN A 489 15.83 14.80 -18.99
N THR A 490 16.87 14.00 -19.26
CA THR A 490 17.10 13.43 -20.60
C THR A 490 17.20 11.91 -20.56
N ILE A 491 16.32 11.24 -21.31
CA ILE A 491 16.34 9.80 -21.56
C ILE A 491 16.94 9.53 -22.93
N THR A 492 17.90 8.62 -23.03
CA THR A 492 18.54 8.26 -24.31
C THR A 492 18.10 6.86 -24.75
N PHE A 493 17.40 6.77 -25.88
CA PHE A 493 17.11 5.52 -26.58
C PHE A 493 18.18 5.25 -27.64
N SER A 494 18.64 4.02 -27.76
CA SER A 494 19.67 3.67 -28.76
C SER A 494 19.65 2.18 -29.09
N ASP A 495 20.09 1.83 -30.30
CA ASP A 495 20.33 0.45 -30.75
C ASP A 495 21.80 0.02 -30.59
N ALA A 496 22.64 0.86 -29.99
CA ALA A 496 24.05 0.58 -29.73
C ALA A 496 24.24 -0.80 -29.08
N ARG A 497 25.36 -1.47 -29.42
CA ARG A 497 25.67 -2.77 -28.81
C ARG A 497 25.80 -2.64 -27.30
N GLY A 498 25.24 -3.61 -26.56
CA GLY A 498 25.41 -3.71 -25.12
C GLY A 498 26.88 -3.80 -24.72
N VAL A 499 27.32 -2.87 -23.87
CA VAL A 499 28.63 -2.77 -23.24
C VAL A 499 28.40 -2.73 -21.74
N VAL A 500 29.28 -3.36 -20.97
CA VAL A 500 29.22 -3.31 -19.51
C VAL A 500 29.38 -1.85 -19.06
N THR A 501 28.38 -1.31 -18.40
CA THR A 501 28.42 0.05 -17.84
C THR A 501 28.17 0.08 -16.34
N GLY A 502 27.62 -0.99 -15.77
CA GLY A 502 27.24 -1.03 -14.37
C GLY A 502 27.45 -2.39 -13.73
N ALA A 503 27.74 -2.37 -12.44
CA ALA A 503 27.61 -3.52 -11.56
C ALA A 503 26.87 -3.10 -10.29
N SER A 504 26.29 -4.07 -9.60
CA SER A 504 25.86 -3.93 -8.21
C SER A 504 26.52 -5.00 -7.36
N LEU A 505 26.91 -4.62 -6.15
CA LEU A 505 27.66 -5.44 -5.21
C LEU A 505 26.83 -5.62 -3.95
N LYS A 506 26.43 -6.86 -3.65
CA LYS A 506 25.64 -7.19 -2.46
C LYS A 506 26.34 -8.24 -1.60
N PRO A 507 27.01 -7.84 -0.51
CA PRO A 507 27.45 -8.75 0.52
C PRO A 507 26.27 -9.57 1.08
N ALA A 508 26.52 -10.80 1.54
CA ALA A 508 25.49 -11.66 2.13
C ALA A 508 24.97 -11.14 3.48
N ALA A 509 25.77 -10.31 4.16
CA ALA A 509 25.43 -9.55 5.35
C ALA A 509 26.10 -8.18 5.24
N SER A 510 25.60 -7.15 5.91
CA SER A 510 26.24 -5.82 5.93
C SER A 510 27.47 -5.78 6.86
N PHE A 511 27.54 -6.70 7.81
CA PHE A 511 28.66 -6.87 8.73
C PHE A 511 28.83 -8.33 9.15
N LEU A 512 30.04 -8.68 9.60
CA LEU A 512 30.30 -9.93 10.31
C LEU A 512 31.23 -9.67 11.48
N THR A 513 31.18 -10.56 12.48
CA THR A 513 32.14 -10.51 13.59
C THR A 513 33.55 -10.80 13.08
N ALA A 514 34.48 -9.88 13.34
CA ALA A 514 35.88 -10.05 12.99
C ALA A 514 36.48 -11.29 13.69
N PRO A 515 37.22 -12.16 12.97
CA PRO A 515 37.76 -13.40 13.55
C PRO A 515 38.87 -13.09 14.57
N THR A 516 38.78 -13.67 15.77
CA THR A 516 39.85 -13.53 16.79
C THR A 516 41.06 -14.43 16.52
N SER A 517 40.90 -15.47 15.70
CA SER A 517 41.98 -16.31 15.17
C SER A 517 41.54 -17.01 13.89
N GLY A 518 42.47 -17.25 12.96
CA GLY A 518 42.17 -17.91 11.68
C GLY A 518 41.53 -16.95 10.67
N ALA A 519 40.62 -17.48 9.83
CA ALA A 519 39.95 -16.72 8.79
C ALA A 519 38.43 -16.85 8.91
N ALA A 520 37.71 -15.76 8.65
CA ALA A 520 36.27 -15.75 8.46
C ALA A 520 35.95 -15.75 6.97
N ALA A 521 34.84 -16.36 6.56
CA ALA A 521 34.40 -16.38 5.17
C ALA A 521 33.20 -15.45 4.98
N ASN A 522 33.21 -14.69 3.89
CA ASN A 522 32.08 -13.90 3.44
C ASN A 522 31.74 -14.26 1.99
N VAL A 523 30.51 -14.00 1.56
CA VAL A 523 30.06 -14.22 0.19
C VAL A 523 29.43 -12.95 -0.32
N VAL A 524 29.89 -12.51 -1.49
CA VAL A 524 29.36 -11.34 -2.19
C VAL A 524 28.69 -11.80 -3.47
N THR A 525 27.53 -11.22 -3.77
CA THR A 525 26.85 -11.39 -5.04
C THR A 525 27.09 -10.15 -5.89
N VAL A 526 27.73 -10.33 -7.04
CA VAL A 526 27.94 -9.25 -8.02
C VAL A 526 26.98 -9.47 -9.18
N THR A 527 26.22 -8.45 -9.54
CA THR A 527 25.37 -8.46 -10.74
C THR A 527 25.93 -7.45 -11.73
N VAL A 528 26.21 -7.88 -12.96
CA VAL A 528 26.77 -7.02 -14.01
C VAL A 528 25.71 -6.76 -15.06
N VAL A 529 25.54 -5.48 -15.40
CA VAL A 529 24.56 -5.01 -16.38
C VAL A 529 25.21 -4.21 -17.49
N ASP A 530 24.56 -4.21 -18.66
CA ASP A 530 24.91 -3.31 -19.75
C ASP A 530 24.24 -1.93 -19.61
N GLN A 531 24.46 -1.03 -20.56
CA GLN A 531 23.83 0.30 -20.54
C GLN A 531 22.31 0.30 -20.56
N TYR A 532 21.68 -0.84 -20.90
CA TYR A 532 20.24 -1.05 -20.93
C TYR A 532 19.71 -1.74 -19.66
N GLY A 533 20.56 -1.99 -18.67
CA GLY A 533 20.22 -2.74 -17.47
C GLY A 533 20.09 -4.25 -17.69
N LYS A 534 20.47 -4.76 -18.87
CA LYS A 534 20.36 -6.20 -19.15
C LYS A 534 21.53 -6.95 -18.52
N PRO A 535 21.28 -8.13 -17.95
CA PRO A 535 22.32 -8.94 -17.34
C PRO A 535 23.36 -9.40 -18.37
N VAL A 536 24.63 -9.14 -18.09
CA VAL A 536 25.74 -9.49 -19.00
C VAL A 536 26.27 -10.87 -18.63
N ARG A 537 25.98 -11.88 -19.45
CA ARG A 537 26.44 -13.27 -19.26
C ARG A 537 27.91 -13.44 -19.63
N GLY A 538 28.63 -14.21 -18.81
CA GLY A 538 30.01 -14.63 -19.10
C GLY A 538 31.07 -13.56 -18.87
N HIS A 539 30.70 -12.39 -18.35
CA HIS A 539 31.63 -11.31 -18.00
C HIS A 539 32.55 -11.74 -16.88
N LEU A 540 33.84 -11.41 -16.98
CA LEU A 540 34.85 -11.86 -16.02
C LEU A 540 34.99 -10.84 -14.89
N VAL A 541 34.52 -11.20 -13.70
CA VAL A 541 34.52 -10.36 -12.50
C VAL A 541 35.57 -10.85 -11.52
N GLN A 542 36.34 -9.91 -10.98
CA GLN A 542 37.25 -10.14 -9.86
C GLN A 542 36.99 -9.09 -8.78
N LEU A 543 36.87 -9.55 -7.53
CA LEU A 543 36.78 -8.65 -6.39
C LEU A 543 38.19 -8.21 -5.97
N SER A 544 38.29 -6.95 -5.57
CA SER A 544 39.37 -6.45 -4.74
C SER A 544 38.78 -5.77 -3.52
N SER A 545 39.62 -5.51 -2.53
CA SER A 545 39.22 -4.65 -1.42
C SER A 545 40.37 -3.79 -0.94
N ASN A 546 39.99 -2.69 -0.31
CA ASN A 546 40.85 -1.93 0.56
C ASN A 546 40.31 -2.05 1.99
N HIS A 547 41.20 -2.07 2.97
CA HIS A 547 40.81 -1.99 4.38
C HIS A 547 41.29 -0.65 4.92
N SER A 548 40.38 0.09 5.54
CA SER A 548 40.72 1.25 6.36
C SER A 548 40.82 0.78 7.82
N THR A 549 42.04 0.73 8.35
CA THR A 549 42.29 0.42 9.76
C THR A 549 43.14 1.51 10.40
N ASN A 550 42.84 1.86 11.66
CA ASN A 550 43.71 2.71 12.46
C ASN A 550 43.88 2.15 13.89
N PRO A 551 45.12 1.88 14.35
CA PRO A 551 46.35 2.00 13.56
C PRO A 551 46.36 0.97 12.42
N PRO A 552 46.95 1.31 11.25
CA PRO A 552 46.96 0.44 10.10
C PRO A 552 47.68 -0.85 10.49
N ALA A 553 46.92 -1.92 10.64
CA ALA A 553 47.51 -3.22 10.88
C ALA A 553 47.83 -3.82 9.51
N ASP A 554 49.11 -4.10 9.26
CA ASP A 554 49.59 -4.99 8.19
C ASP A 554 49.04 -6.45 8.32
N ALA A 555 47.94 -6.65 9.06
CA ALA A 555 47.35 -7.93 9.45
C ALA A 555 45.92 -8.14 8.93
N ASP A 556 45.20 -7.08 8.50
CA ASP A 556 43.90 -7.20 7.87
C ASP A 556 44.06 -7.53 6.38
N THR A 557 43.59 -8.70 5.96
CA THR A 557 43.78 -9.18 4.59
C THR A 557 42.57 -10.00 4.15
N SER A 558 41.94 -9.55 3.08
CA SER A 558 40.96 -10.33 2.33
C SER A 558 41.61 -11.04 1.16
N THR A 559 41.43 -12.36 1.12
CA THR A 559 41.90 -13.22 0.04
C THR A 559 40.73 -13.60 -0.86
N PHE A 560 40.76 -13.10 -2.08
CA PHE A 560 39.77 -13.38 -3.10
C PHE A 560 40.18 -14.57 -3.97
N PRO A 561 39.21 -15.40 -4.42
CA PRO A 561 39.47 -16.41 -5.42
C PRO A 561 39.78 -15.76 -6.78
N VAL A 562 40.33 -16.55 -7.71
CA VAL A 562 40.54 -16.11 -9.09
C VAL A 562 39.23 -15.64 -9.74
N ALA A 563 39.35 -14.76 -10.73
CA ALA A 563 38.20 -14.16 -11.41
C ALA A 563 37.18 -15.20 -11.89
N ARG A 564 35.89 -14.87 -11.73
CA ARG A 564 34.76 -15.75 -12.05
C ARG A 564 33.86 -15.12 -13.09
N ARG A 565 33.25 -15.97 -13.92
CA ARG A 565 32.31 -15.53 -14.95
C ARG A 565 30.89 -15.42 -14.39
N THR A 566 30.18 -14.38 -14.81
CA THR A 566 28.74 -14.26 -14.60
C THR A 566 27.96 -15.36 -15.32
N ASP A 567 26.86 -15.80 -14.71
CA ASP A 567 25.96 -16.79 -15.27
C ASP A 567 24.94 -16.16 -16.25
N SER A 568 23.88 -16.90 -16.59
CA SER A 568 22.84 -16.40 -17.50
C SER A 568 21.99 -15.26 -16.95
N SER A 569 21.99 -15.04 -15.63
CA SER A 569 21.34 -13.86 -15.02
C SER A 569 22.31 -12.70 -14.83
N GLY A 570 23.52 -12.77 -15.40
CA GLY A 570 24.53 -11.70 -15.24
C GLY A 570 25.10 -11.64 -13.84
N THR A 571 24.88 -12.67 -13.03
CA THR A 571 25.24 -12.70 -11.61
C THR A 571 26.43 -13.62 -11.39
N VAL A 572 27.25 -13.30 -10.40
CA VAL A 572 28.29 -14.19 -9.89
C VAL A 572 28.38 -14.07 -8.38
N ARG A 573 28.41 -15.22 -7.68
CA ARG A 573 28.65 -15.27 -6.24
C ARG A 573 30.11 -15.58 -5.98
N ILE A 574 30.81 -14.70 -5.26
CA ILE A 574 32.23 -14.80 -4.97
C ILE A 574 32.38 -14.88 -3.45
N GLY A 575 32.80 -16.06 -2.97
CA GLY A 575 33.20 -16.24 -1.58
C GLY A 575 34.65 -15.83 -1.40
N TYR A 576 34.96 -15.07 -0.36
CA TYR A 576 36.31 -14.67 0.00
C TYR A 576 36.55 -14.89 1.49
N SER A 577 37.81 -14.94 1.89
CA SER A 577 38.19 -15.14 3.30
C SER A 577 38.95 -13.92 3.82
N HIS A 578 38.57 -13.46 4.99
CA HIS A 578 39.22 -12.37 5.71
C HIS A 578 40.00 -12.91 6.92
N THR A 579 41.22 -12.44 7.10
CA THR A 579 42.01 -12.59 8.33
C THR A 579 42.33 -11.21 8.86
N GLY A 580 42.20 -10.99 10.16
CA GLY A 580 42.41 -9.64 10.69
C GLY A 580 41.67 -9.35 11.98
N THR A 581 41.59 -8.07 12.32
CA THR A 581 40.85 -7.51 13.44
C THR A 581 39.66 -6.67 12.93
N GLY A 582 39.08 -5.81 13.76
CA GLY A 582 37.97 -4.98 13.34
C GLY A 582 38.38 -3.94 12.28
N SER A 583 37.74 -3.93 11.11
CA SER A 583 38.07 -3.03 10.00
C SER A 583 36.85 -2.66 9.16
N VAL A 584 36.91 -1.49 8.50
CA VAL A 584 36.00 -1.16 7.39
C VAL A 584 36.66 -1.62 6.10
N GLU A 585 35.96 -2.47 5.35
CA GLU A 585 36.39 -3.01 4.08
C GLU A 585 35.57 -2.39 2.95
N SER A 586 36.22 -1.67 2.03
CA SER A 586 35.58 -1.22 0.80
C SER A 586 35.83 -2.26 -0.29
N LEU A 587 34.76 -2.84 -0.81
CA LEU A 587 34.75 -3.92 -1.78
C LEU A 587 34.51 -3.38 -3.19
N ASP A 588 35.37 -3.74 -4.13
CA ASP A 588 35.29 -3.31 -5.52
C ASP A 588 35.07 -4.50 -6.47
N ALA A 589 34.03 -4.43 -7.31
CA ALA A 589 33.86 -5.33 -8.44
C ALA A 589 34.59 -4.78 -9.64
N ASN A 590 35.62 -5.51 -10.04
CA ASN A 590 36.45 -5.16 -11.17
C ASN A 590 36.17 -6.08 -12.36
N THR A 591 36.20 -5.49 -13.55
CA THR A 591 36.48 -6.24 -14.76
C THR A 591 37.94 -6.66 -14.72
N SER A 592 38.20 -7.95 -14.92
CA SER A 592 39.57 -8.48 -15.02
C SER A 592 39.91 -8.80 -16.47
N VAL A 593 41.07 -8.33 -16.93
CA VAL A 593 41.60 -8.63 -18.27
C VAL A 593 43.02 -9.14 -18.12
N THR A 594 43.29 -10.33 -18.67
CA THR A 594 44.65 -10.86 -18.76
C THR A 594 45.33 -10.28 -19.99
N ASN A 595 46.45 -9.60 -19.79
CA ASN A 595 47.26 -9.01 -20.85
C ASN A 595 48.13 -10.08 -21.54
N ALA A 596 48.74 -9.71 -22.67
CA ALA A 596 49.62 -10.60 -23.43
C ALA A 596 50.90 -11.04 -22.68
N ASP A 597 51.24 -10.36 -21.59
CA ASP A 597 52.35 -10.69 -20.68
C ASP A 597 51.90 -11.48 -19.43
N ASP A 598 50.67 -12.00 -19.44
CA ASP A 598 50.06 -12.79 -18.35
C ASP A 598 49.82 -11.97 -17.05
N THR A 599 49.90 -10.64 -17.12
CA THR A 599 49.48 -9.75 -16.03
C THR A 599 47.96 -9.53 -16.06
N ILE A 600 47.34 -9.33 -14.89
CA ILE A 600 45.91 -9.04 -14.77
C ILE A 600 45.73 -7.54 -14.50
N THR A 601 45.00 -6.85 -15.39
CA THR A 601 44.52 -5.48 -15.15
C THR A 601 43.11 -5.56 -14.55
N LEU A 602 42.90 -4.82 -13.46
CA LEU A 602 41.59 -4.63 -12.84
C LEU A 602 41.07 -3.24 -13.18
N THR A 603 39.85 -3.17 -13.68
CA THR A 603 39.12 -1.92 -13.94
C THR A 603 37.80 -1.95 -13.20
N LEU A 604 37.59 -0.98 -12.30
CA LEU A 604 36.34 -0.86 -11.56
C LEU A 604 35.14 -0.78 -12.51
N ILE A 605 34.10 -1.54 -12.21
CA ILE A 605 32.82 -1.42 -12.90
C ILE A 605 32.00 -0.35 -12.15
N PRO A 606 31.50 0.71 -12.80
CA PRO A 606 30.72 1.75 -12.13
C PRO A 606 29.56 1.16 -11.31
N GLY A 607 29.35 1.68 -10.10
CA GLY A 607 28.34 1.17 -9.14
C GLY A 607 28.73 -0.14 -8.44
N GLY A 608 29.85 -0.76 -8.83
CA GLY A 608 30.38 -1.96 -8.23
C GLY A 608 31.24 -1.71 -6.99
N GLU A 609 30.83 -0.81 -6.10
CA GLU A 609 31.49 -0.54 -4.83
C GLU A 609 30.50 -0.84 -3.70
N ALA A 610 30.97 -1.40 -2.58
CA ALA A 610 30.17 -1.54 -1.37
C ALA A 610 31.06 -1.59 -0.14
N ASP A 611 30.64 -0.92 0.93
CA ASP A 611 31.30 -1.04 2.21
C ASP A 611 30.79 -2.25 2.98
N PHE A 612 31.71 -2.91 3.70
CA PHE A 612 31.44 -4.05 4.55
C PHE A 612 32.20 -3.91 5.87
N TYR A 613 31.53 -4.23 6.97
CA TYR A 613 32.09 -4.02 8.30
C TYR A 613 32.52 -5.34 8.95
N TRP A 614 33.83 -5.52 9.13
CA TRP A 614 34.36 -6.54 10.03
C TRP A 614 34.36 -5.96 11.44
N ALA A 615 33.28 -6.17 12.18
CA ALA A 615 33.06 -5.47 13.44
C ALA A 615 33.41 -6.35 14.65
N THR A 616 33.88 -5.72 15.74
CA THR A 616 34.20 -6.41 16.99
C THR A 616 33.08 -6.23 18.02
N PRO A 617 32.72 -7.24 18.83
CA PRO A 617 31.71 -7.05 19.87
C PRO A 617 32.19 -6.07 20.94
N ALA A 618 31.38 -5.05 21.23
CA ALA A 618 31.58 -4.24 22.42
C ALA A 618 31.38 -5.15 23.65
N SER A 619 32.40 -5.26 24.51
CA SER A 619 32.37 -6.16 25.69
C SER A 619 32.66 -5.45 27.02
N THR A 620 33.05 -4.18 26.98
CA THR A 620 33.32 -3.37 28.17
C THR A 620 33.01 -1.90 27.91
N ALA A 621 32.71 -1.14 28.96
CA ALA A 621 32.62 0.32 28.89
C ALA A 621 33.91 0.97 28.34
N ALA A 622 35.07 0.31 28.44
CA ALA A 622 36.32 0.77 27.86
C ALA A 622 36.28 0.83 26.32
N HIS A 623 35.57 -0.11 25.65
CA HIS A 623 35.37 -0.07 24.20
C HIS A 623 34.53 1.14 23.76
N LEU A 624 33.63 1.63 24.62
CA LEU A 624 32.83 2.82 24.35
C LEU A 624 33.62 4.10 24.61
N THR A 625 34.49 4.13 25.63
CA THR A 625 35.34 5.30 25.89
C THR A 625 36.34 5.59 24.76
N THR A 626 36.73 4.59 23.98
CA THR A 626 37.64 4.74 22.84
C THR A 626 36.97 5.36 21.60
N LEU A 627 35.65 5.32 21.49
CA LEU A 627 34.88 5.91 20.37
C LEU A 627 34.54 7.40 20.58
N ALA A 628 34.92 7.98 21.74
CA ALA A 628 34.28 9.16 22.30
C ALA A 628 32.79 8.94 22.58
N THR A 629 32.14 9.82 23.34
CA THR A 629 30.74 9.63 23.78
C THR A 629 29.72 9.61 22.64
N THR A 630 30.12 9.83 21.38
CA THR A 630 29.24 9.95 20.22
C THR A 630 29.94 9.31 19.02
N ALA A 631 29.31 8.32 18.39
CA ALA A 631 29.87 7.57 17.25
C ALA A 631 28.85 7.48 16.12
N VAL A 632 29.32 7.50 14.86
CA VAL A 632 28.41 7.36 13.71
C VAL A 632 27.86 5.94 13.64
N VAL A 633 26.56 5.80 13.40
CA VAL A 633 25.88 4.53 13.12
C VAL A 633 26.18 4.15 11.68
N ARG A 634 26.75 2.97 11.42
CA ARG A 634 27.09 2.50 10.07
C ARG A 634 26.12 1.47 9.53
N VAL A 635 25.57 0.66 10.45
CA VAL A 635 24.57 -0.35 10.15
C VAL A 635 23.60 -0.40 11.32
N SER A 636 22.31 -0.34 11.02
CA SER A 636 21.23 -0.65 11.94
C SER A 636 20.51 -1.93 11.50
N ASP A 637 20.25 -2.83 12.45
CA ASP A 637 19.49 -4.06 12.23
C ASP A 637 18.50 -4.20 13.40
N ALA A 638 17.26 -3.76 13.17
CA ALA A 638 16.18 -3.77 14.16
C ALA A 638 15.74 -5.20 14.53
N ASP A 639 15.66 -6.10 13.55
CA ASP A 639 15.27 -7.50 13.74
C ASP A 639 16.17 -8.21 14.76
N SER A 640 17.48 -7.93 14.71
CA SER A 640 18.48 -8.49 15.63
C SER A 640 18.91 -7.53 16.74
N LYS A 641 18.27 -6.35 16.84
CA LYS A 641 18.55 -5.28 17.80
C LYS A 641 20.03 -4.94 17.91
N THR A 642 20.67 -4.81 16.75
CA THR A 642 22.12 -4.66 16.64
C THR A 642 22.47 -3.39 15.87
N LEU A 643 23.45 -2.66 16.38
CA LEU A 643 24.07 -1.49 15.74
C LEU A 643 25.55 -1.77 15.50
N VAL A 644 26.05 -1.39 14.32
CA VAL A 644 27.48 -1.23 14.08
C VAL A 644 27.80 0.25 14.16
N ILE A 645 28.62 0.63 15.13
CA ILE A 645 28.97 2.03 15.40
C ILE A 645 30.48 2.28 15.22
N GLY A 646 30.84 3.52 14.89
CA GLY A 646 32.23 3.93 14.66
C GLY A 646 32.72 3.58 13.24
N GLY A 647 33.95 3.09 13.12
CA GLY A 647 34.51 2.71 11.82
C GLY A 647 34.93 3.90 10.96
N ASP A 648 35.35 5.01 11.57
CA ASP A 648 36.02 6.08 10.82
C ASP A 648 37.53 5.78 10.66
N ALA A 649 38.26 6.66 9.98
CA ALA A 649 39.71 6.51 9.78
C ALA A 649 40.54 6.47 11.09
N THR A 650 39.92 6.54 12.27
CA THR A 650 40.57 6.55 13.59
C THR A 650 40.04 5.52 14.58
N THR A 651 38.94 4.83 14.28
CA THR A 651 38.25 3.95 15.22
C THR A 651 37.81 2.64 14.56
N THR A 652 37.97 1.51 15.25
CA THR A 652 37.50 0.21 14.77
C THR A 652 35.97 0.11 14.87
N PRO A 653 35.27 -0.52 13.91
CA PRO A 653 33.83 -0.73 14.00
C PRO A 653 33.47 -1.68 15.15
N LEU A 654 32.47 -1.30 15.93
CA LEU A 654 32.00 -2.01 17.12
C LEU A 654 30.54 -2.44 16.97
N ILE A 655 30.23 -3.67 17.38
CA ILE A 655 28.88 -4.23 17.45
C ILE A 655 28.33 -3.93 18.84
N VAL A 656 27.21 -3.19 18.90
CA VAL A 656 26.44 -2.91 20.11
C VAL A 656 25.05 -3.51 19.95
N ARG A 657 24.52 -4.09 21.02
CA ARG A 657 23.16 -4.62 21.07
C ARG A 657 22.35 -3.79 22.06
N TYR A 658 21.07 -3.61 21.75
CA TYR A 658 20.10 -2.94 22.62
C TYR A 658 18.92 -3.86 22.88
N ASP A 659 18.16 -3.60 23.94
CA ASP A 659 16.96 -4.33 24.28
C ASP A 659 15.85 -3.44 24.86
N GLY A 660 14.75 -4.06 25.30
CA GLY A 660 13.56 -3.35 25.77
C GLY A 660 13.69 -2.74 27.17
N ASN A 661 14.77 -3.04 27.91
CA ASN A 661 15.03 -2.47 29.24
C ASN A 661 15.93 -1.23 29.17
N ASP A 662 16.49 -0.93 28.00
CA ASP A 662 17.34 0.23 27.74
C ASP A 662 16.55 1.55 27.66
N GLN A 663 17.27 2.67 27.79
CA GLN A 663 16.72 4.02 27.66
C GLN A 663 17.10 4.63 26.32
N PHE A 664 16.11 5.14 25.58
CA PHE A 664 16.33 5.74 24.27
C PHE A 664 15.99 7.24 24.27
N ALA A 665 16.79 8.02 23.57
CA ALA A 665 16.50 9.40 23.23
C ALA A 665 16.85 9.68 21.77
N VAL A 666 16.02 10.46 21.07
CA VAL A 666 16.18 10.81 19.65
C VAL A 666 15.96 12.30 19.46
N GLY A 667 16.75 12.94 18.62
CA GLY A 667 16.47 14.28 18.11
C GLY A 667 17.70 14.97 17.52
N GLU A 668 17.59 16.26 17.25
CA GLU A 668 18.74 17.07 16.85
C GLU A 668 19.70 17.28 18.03
N SER A 669 20.97 17.60 17.71
CA SER A 669 22.02 17.75 18.71
C SER A 669 21.66 18.77 19.79
N GLY A 670 21.58 18.32 21.04
CA GLY A 670 21.22 19.14 22.19
C GLY A 670 19.72 19.37 22.40
N SER A 671 18.85 18.74 21.61
CA SER A 671 17.40 18.76 21.74
C SER A 671 16.79 17.34 21.71
N GLU A 672 17.54 16.33 22.12
CA GLU A 672 17.11 14.94 22.08
C GLU A 672 16.01 14.67 23.13
N ALA A 673 14.89 14.09 22.68
CA ALA A 673 13.75 13.74 23.53
C ALA A 673 13.76 12.25 23.88
N LEU A 674 13.37 11.90 25.11
CA LEU A 674 13.19 10.50 25.49
C LEU A 674 12.11 9.85 24.62
N THR A 675 12.37 8.63 24.18
CA THR A 675 11.46 7.85 23.34
C THR A 675 11.47 6.38 23.77
N ASP A 676 10.52 5.60 23.26
CA ASP A 676 10.51 4.15 23.41
C ASP A 676 11.42 3.47 22.37
N MET A 677 11.64 2.17 22.50
CA MET A 677 12.48 1.40 21.57
C MET A 677 11.96 1.51 20.12
N ALA A 678 10.63 1.54 19.93
CA ALA A 678 10.02 1.68 18.62
C ALA A 678 10.31 3.06 17.99
N GLY A 679 10.22 4.14 18.75
CA GLY A 679 10.57 5.47 18.26
C GLY A 679 12.06 5.64 17.96
N PHE A 680 12.93 4.90 18.66
CA PHE A 680 14.35 4.82 18.33
C PHE A 680 14.61 4.05 17.03
N GLU A 681 13.99 2.88 16.85
CA GLU A 681 14.09 2.08 15.62
C GLU A 681 13.51 2.81 14.40
N ALA A 682 12.40 3.54 14.58
CA ALA A 682 11.81 4.37 13.53
C ALA A 682 12.75 5.50 13.09
N ALA A 683 13.45 6.13 14.03
CA ALA A 683 14.44 7.14 13.73
C ALA A 683 15.63 6.58 12.94
N LEU A 684 16.14 5.41 13.37
CA LEU A 684 17.20 4.69 12.64
C LEU A 684 16.81 4.25 11.23
N ALA A 685 15.51 4.03 10.97
CA ALA A 685 15.01 3.66 9.66
C ALA A 685 14.80 4.86 8.72
N LYS A 686 14.70 6.08 9.27
CA LYS A 686 14.48 7.31 8.48
C LYS A 686 15.76 7.74 7.74
N ASP A 687 16.93 7.56 8.37
CA ASP A 687 18.25 7.85 7.79
C ASP A 687 18.68 6.76 6.79
N LYS A 688 18.66 7.08 5.49
CA LYS A 688 19.05 6.13 4.43
C LYS A 688 20.56 6.01 4.26
N ASP A 689 21.31 7.04 4.66
CA ASP A 689 22.75 7.13 4.49
C ASP A 689 23.52 6.55 5.68
N ASN A 690 22.83 6.25 6.78
CA ASN A 690 23.43 5.81 8.05
C ASN A 690 24.59 6.75 8.44
N ASN A 691 24.28 8.04 8.53
CA ASN A 691 25.20 9.09 8.91
C ASN A 691 24.89 9.69 10.31
N ASP A 692 23.77 9.27 10.91
CA ASP A 692 23.37 9.60 12.27
C ASP A 692 24.43 9.20 13.30
N THR A 693 24.45 9.91 14.43
CA THR A 693 25.38 9.61 15.53
C THR A 693 24.66 9.10 16.75
N VAL A 694 25.24 8.11 17.43
CA VAL A 694 24.69 7.54 18.66
C VAL A 694 25.70 7.64 19.81
N ALA A 695 25.21 8.05 20.95
CA ALA A 695 25.91 7.98 22.22
C ALA A 695 25.39 6.80 23.04
N VAL A 696 26.28 5.90 23.45
CA VAL A 696 25.95 4.74 24.30
C VAL A 696 26.63 4.89 25.64
N THR A 697 25.85 4.84 26.72
CA THR A 697 26.37 4.87 28.11
C THR A 697 25.93 3.64 28.88
N SER A 698 26.81 3.16 29.78
CA SER A 698 26.66 1.94 30.61
C SER A 698 26.26 0.69 29.82
N LEU A 699 27.23 0.03 29.18
CA LEU A 699 27.02 -1.24 28.47
C LEU A 699 27.79 -2.37 29.15
N ASP A 700 27.06 -3.32 29.74
CA ASP A 700 27.52 -4.62 30.20
C ASP A 700 26.78 -5.74 29.44
N PRO A 701 27.36 -6.24 28.34
CA PRO A 701 26.72 -7.27 27.52
C PRO A 701 26.69 -8.65 28.19
N THR A 702 27.24 -8.79 29.40
CA THR A 702 27.17 -10.02 30.19
C THR A 702 26.03 -10.01 31.20
N ASP A 703 25.37 -8.87 31.40
CA ASP A 703 24.23 -8.70 32.28
C ASP A 703 22.99 -8.27 31.48
N ALA A 704 22.05 -9.19 31.28
CA ALA A 704 20.79 -8.91 30.59
C ALA A 704 19.83 -8.01 31.40
N GLY A 705 20.19 -7.63 32.63
CA GLY A 705 19.47 -6.63 33.43
C GLY A 705 20.13 -5.25 33.42
N ASP A 706 21.23 -5.07 32.68
CA ASP A 706 21.83 -3.75 32.49
C ASP A 706 20.84 -2.81 31.77
N VAL A 707 20.95 -1.53 32.07
CA VAL A 707 20.13 -0.48 31.44
C VAL A 707 21.10 0.45 30.75
N ALA A 708 21.39 0.15 29.49
CA ALA A 708 22.16 1.03 28.65
C ALA A 708 21.28 2.22 28.23
N ARG A 709 21.93 3.36 28.01
CA ARG A 709 21.27 4.55 27.47
C ARG A 709 21.85 4.88 26.11
N PHE A 710 20.96 4.91 25.11
CA PHE A 710 21.21 5.25 23.73
C PHE A 710 20.63 6.64 23.44
N VAL A 711 21.46 7.55 22.96
CA VAL A 711 21.03 8.88 22.51
C VAL A 711 21.41 9.00 21.04
N LEU A 712 20.41 8.93 20.16
CA LEU A 712 20.55 9.14 18.72
C LEU A 712 20.41 10.62 18.42
N THR A 713 21.43 11.18 17.78
CA THR A 713 21.42 12.51 17.21
C THR A 713 21.23 12.39 15.70
N THR A 714 20.08 12.80 15.21
CA THR A 714 19.70 12.69 13.79
C THR A 714 20.33 13.80 12.98
N VAL A 715 20.85 13.48 11.80
CA VAL A 715 21.33 14.43 10.80
C VAL A 715 20.29 14.48 9.68
N ALA A 716 19.95 15.68 9.19
CA ALA A 716 19.06 15.80 8.05
C ALA A 716 19.77 15.30 6.78
N ASP A 717 19.13 14.40 6.04
CA ASP A 717 19.56 14.02 4.68
C ASP A 717 19.52 15.29 3.81
N THR A 718 20.68 15.70 3.27
CA THR A 718 20.86 16.96 2.50
C THR A 718 20.77 16.77 1.01
#